data_AF-A0A317QD39-F1
#
_entry.id   AF-A0A317QD39-F1
#
_cell.length_a   1.000
_cell.length_b   1.000
_cell.length_c   1.000
_cell.angle_alpha   90.00
_cell.angle_beta   90.00
_cell.angle_gamma   90.00
#
_symmetry.space_group_name_H-M   'P 1'
#
loop_
_entity.id
_entity.type
_entity.pdbx_description
1 polymer ?
#
loop_
_entity_poly.entity_id
_entity_poly.type
_entity_poly.pdbx_seq_one_letter_code
_entity_poly.pdbx_strand_id
1 'polypeptide(L)'
;MISRQQRGFTFVEVLVALVIIAVGVTGLVSLQRTFTQGSVRAAERSAALEIAQHRLELLRFNEYADIVSGSATVARDGKDYQVVWTVTPQYYHNGWKTSGDVGLPNPLPSEPDAKAALVQVSWTSRGGEADAASVEGWLSKFNMRDGGLVITNPPPRSEPKVTYNPGAAPEVIAIKLTDDSNATLFQVKETTRPTPSVLTKDGRRMVTFDTVTYDQATQTQRVEDFATVECLCKFVGIQDDVGRTPQRLILKDDQLTLDPDGGKLVRKMVGEPADSNQPELCVECCRDHHDNEEMVASGNVYREESAAARLPSGDHRHFRASSFILGTGLAQASLNENYLEVCRMRRIDGWYEVYPDWEMQAVTVSTSEYLVDEASNQTYANYVRAVIRALVLGEALPAAPNDRDATLMNGSYQLIGRAIYLDKMSDSHLQAVISAIQNGEDDWLTKVPFYEVNNTLLGDWDSSNTGVATVTNEEIETIVDPDRNYYGNYSRGRLTTVAGGTTQVTMLSQGGNTGIIGRPPIHVRDIGRDISSAMNITVEERSGETTYFAVSGEFHCLFNKVTGNTSSWQDCKKNDYNGLTISASDLNVTCSFSFVGKSATPIYSCNGIQQGSSLSIQFGSSNPGMVFTPSVISVSNIQANDPEQDIDIRINN
;
A
#
# COMPACT_ATOMS: atom_id res chain seq x y z
N MET A 1 -37.24 -92.87 -8.15
CA MET A 1 -37.77 -91.75 -7.33
C MET A 1 -37.75 -92.19 -5.88
N ILE A 2 -36.77 -91.75 -5.08
CA ILE A 2 -36.81 -91.94 -3.63
C ILE A 2 -37.51 -90.72 -3.06
N SER A 3 -38.78 -90.89 -2.70
CA SER A 3 -39.55 -89.94 -1.91
C SER A 3 -38.84 -89.76 -0.56
N ARG A 4 -38.26 -88.58 -0.33
CA ARG A 4 -37.65 -88.20 0.94
C ARG A 4 -38.78 -87.97 1.94
N GLN A 5 -38.94 -88.86 2.91
CA GLN A 5 -39.87 -88.67 4.02
C GLN A 5 -39.49 -87.40 4.79
N GLN A 6 -40.35 -86.39 4.76
CA GLN A 6 -40.25 -85.24 5.65
C GLN A 6 -40.54 -85.70 7.08
N ARG A 7 -39.50 -85.82 7.91
CA ARG A 7 -39.66 -86.07 9.35
C ARG A 7 -40.16 -84.76 9.98
N GLY A 8 -41.36 -84.79 10.56
CA GLY A 8 -41.87 -83.69 11.38
C GLY A 8 -41.05 -83.54 12.68
N PHE A 9 -41.08 -82.35 13.27
CA PHE A 9 -40.38 -82.04 14.52
C PHE A 9 -40.99 -82.77 15.71
N THR A 10 -40.15 -83.21 16.64
CA THR A 10 -40.60 -83.81 17.90
C THR A 10 -41.09 -82.71 18.86
N PHE A 11 -42.03 -83.02 19.76
CA PHE A 11 -42.54 -82.05 20.74
C PHE A 11 -41.41 -81.48 21.63
N VAL A 12 -40.40 -82.30 21.94
CA VAL A 12 -39.21 -81.88 22.70
C VAL A 12 -38.37 -80.87 21.92
N GLU A 13 -38.16 -81.05 20.61
CA GLU A 13 -37.44 -80.07 19.78
C GLU A 13 -38.15 -78.71 19.74
N VAL A 14 -39.49 -78.70 19.63
CA VAL A 14 -40.27 -77.45 19.63
C VAL A 14 -40.17 -76.74 20.99
N LEU A 15 -40.19 -77.50 22.09
CA LEU A 15 -40.09 -76.95 23.45
C LEU A 15 -38.68 -76.39 23.72
N VAL A 16 -37.63 -77.08 23.29
CA VAL A 16 -36.25 -76.58 23.38
C VAL A 16 -36.05 -75.35 22.50
N ALA A 17 -36.58 -75.33 21.28
CA ALA A 17 -36.52 -74.17 20.39
C ALA A 17 -37.24 -72.94 21.00
N LEU A 18 -38.41 -73.12 21.63
CA LEU A 18 -39.13 -72.06 22.32
C LEU A 18 -38.33 -71.47 23.49
N VAL A 19 -37.66 -72.30 24.28
CA VAL A 19 -36.82 -71.83 25.40
C VAL A 19 -35.61 -71.04 24.90
N ILE A 20 -34.93 -71.53 23.84
CA ILE A 20 -33.79 -70.83 23.24
C ILE A 20 -34.23 -69.46 22.68
N ILE A 21 -35.38 -69.41 21.99
CA ILE A 21 -35.94 -68.15 21.48
C ILE A 21 -36.31 -67.21 22.62
N ALA A 22 -36.94 -67.71 23.70
CA ALA A 22 -37.31 -66.89 24.85
C ALA A 22 -36.09 -66.24 25.54
N VAL A 23 -35.01 -67.01 25.73
CA VAL A 23 -33.75 -66.48 26.30
C VAL A 23 -33.09 -65.50 25.33
N GLY A 24 -33.04 -65.82 24.03
CA GLY A 24 -32.47 -64.95 23.00
C GLY A 24 -33.19 -63.61 22.88
N VAL A 25 -34.53 -63.60 22.88
CA VAL A 25 -35.34 -62.38 22.83
C VAL A 25 -35.16 -61.55 24.12
N THR A 26 -35.10 -62.20 25.29
CA THR A 26 -34.87 -61.49 26.56
C THR A 26 -33.49 -60.81 26.58
N GLY A 27 -32.46 -61.50 26.10
CA GLY A 27 -31.11 -60.93 25.96
C GLY A 27 -31.09 -59.72 25.01
N LEU A 28 -31.76 -59.81 23.86
CA LEU A 28 -31.85 -58.72 22.88
C LEU A 28 -32.58 -57.49 23.46
N VAL A 29 -33.72 -57.69 24.13
CA VAL A 29 -34.50 -56.59 24.74
C VAL A 29 -33.70 -55.91 25.84
N SER A 30 -32.97 -56.66 26.67
CA SER A 30 -32.09 -56.09 27.69
C SER A 30 -30.98 -55.24 27.06
N LEU A 31 -30.34 -55.73 25.99
CA LEU A 31 -29.29 -55.00 25.29
C LEU A 31 -29.83 -53.73 24.62
N GLN A 32 -31.00 -53.81 23.97
CA GLN A 32 -31.66 -52.66 23.35
C GLN A 32 -32.03 -51.59 24.38
N ARG A 33 -32.50 -52.00 25.57
CA ARG A 33 -32.77 -51.10 26.69
C ARG A 33 -31.50 -50.40 27.18
N THR A 34 -30.42 -51.15 27.44
CA THR A 34 -29.14 -50.58 27.90
C THR A 34 -28.54 -49.65 26.84
N PHE A 35 -28.61 -50.02 25.57
CA PHE A 35 -28.16 -49.17 24.46
C PHE A 35 -28.93 -47.85 24.43
N THR A 36 -30.25 -47.89 24.52
CA THR A 36 -31.11 -46.69 24.49
C THR A 36 -30.84 -45.79 25.71
N GLN A 37 -30.68 -46.35 26.90
CA GLN A 37 -30.31 -45.60 28.11
C GLN A 37 -28.92 -44.97 28.00
N GLY A 38 -27.95 -45.68 27.40
CA GLY A 38 -26.62 -45.17 27.11
C GLY A 38 -26.65 -44.01 26.12
N SER A 39 -27.40 -44.14 25.03
CA SER A 39 -27.57 -43.08 24.02
C SER A 39 -28.20 -41.81 24.60
N VAL A 40 -29.23 -41.94 25.44
CA VAL A 40 -29.88 -40.79 26.09
C VAL A 40 -28.91 -40.08 27.04
N ARG A 41 -28.15 -40.82 27.87
CA ARG A 41 -27.14 -40.22 28.76
C ARG A 41 -26.02 -39.52 27.98
N ALA A 42 -25.58 -40.12 26.87
CA ALA A 42 -24.58 -39.50 26.01
C ALA A 42 -25.10 -38.18 25.40
N ALA A 43 -26.34 -38.18 24.90
CA ALA A 43 -26.98 -36.98 24.37
C ALA A 43 -27.12 -35.87 25.43
N GLU A 44 -27.56 -36.20 26.65
CA GLU A 44 -27.68 -35.23 27.75
C GLU A 44 -26.32 -34.63 28.14
N ARG A 45 -25.26 -35.42 28.16
CA ARG A 45 -23.89 -34.93 28.43
C ARG A 45 -23.36 -34.06 27.29
N SER A 46 -23.59 -34.45 26.04
CA SER A 46 -23.22 -33.63 24.88
C SER A 46 -23.94 -32.28 24.90
N ALA A 47 -25.23 -32.26 25.22
CA ALA A 47 -26.00 -31.02 25.36
C ALA A 47 -25.46 -30.14 26.49
N ALA A 48 -25.14 -30.71 27.65
CA ALA A 48 -24.56 -29.96 28.78
C ALA A 48 -23.19 -29.35 28.44
N LEU A 49 -22.33 -30.09 27.73
CA LEU A 49 -21.02 -29.59 27.27
C LEU A 49 -21.17 -28.46 26.24
N GLU A 50 -22.10 -28.58 25.30
CA GLU A 50 -22.39 -27.53 24.32
C GLU A 50 -22.90 -26.25 25.01
N ILE A 51 -23.79 -26.39 26.02
CA ILE A 51 -24.27 -25.26 26.83
C ILE A 51 -23.11 -24.62 27.61
N ALA A 52 -22.23 -25.43 28.20
CA ALA A 52 -21.06 -24.94 28.94
C ALA A 52 -20.10 -24.17 28.02
N GLN A 53 -19.81 -24.72 26.83
CA GLN A 53 -18.94 -24.10 25.83
C GLN A 53 -19.55 -22.80 25.31
N HIS A 54 -20.82 -22.80 24.92
CA HIS A 54 -21.50 -21.58 24.47
C HIS A 54 -21.44 -20.50 25.56
N ARG A 55 -21.69 -20.83 26.83
CA ARG A 55 -21.56 -19.86 27.92
C ARG A 55 -20.14 -19.30 28.03
N LEU A 56 -19.11 -20.15 27.89
CA LEU A 56 -17.72 -19.72 27.89
C LEU A 56 -17.40 -18.79 26.71
N GLU A 57 -17.94 -19.06 25.51
CA GLU A 57 -17.80 -18.15 24.35
C GLU A 57 -18.47 -16.80 24.62
N LEU A 58 -19.66 -16.76 25.21
CA LEU A 58 -20.31 -15.49 25.57
C LEU A 58 -19.44 -14.67 26.52
N LEU A 59 -18.75 -15.30 27.47
CA LEU A 59 -17.82 -14.61 28.36
C LEU A 59 -16.59 -14.05 27.61
N ARG A 60 -16.19 -14.64 26.48
CA ARG A 60 -15.08 -14.14 25.63
C ARG A 60 -15.44 -12.90 24.82
N PHE A 61 -16.73 -12.69 24.53
CA PHE A 61 -17.22 -11.54 23.77
C PHE A 61 -17.60 -10.34 24.65
N ASN A 62 -17.51 -10.46 25.97
CA ASN A 62 -17.70 -9.33 26.88
C ASN A 62 -16.41 -8.53 27.02
N GLU A 63 -16.54 -7.23 27.31
CA GLU A 63 -15.38 -6.44 27.73
C GLU A 63 -14.72 -7.09 28.94
N TYR A 64 -13.38 -7.11 28.96
CA TYR A 64 -12.63 -7.83 29.97
C TYR A 64 -13.00 -7.41 31.40
N ALA A 65 -13.27 -6.12 31.62
CA ALA A 65 -13.72 -5.57 32.90
C ALA A 65 -15.06 -6.17 33.36
N ASP A 66 -15.99 -6.41 32.43
CA ASP A 66 -17.36 -6.87 32.69
C ASP A 66 -17.50 -8.38 32.90
N ILE A 67 -16.42 -9.14 32.70
CA ILE A 67 -16.43 -10.58 32.95
C ILE A 67 -16.51 -10.83 34.47
N VAL A 68 -17.68 -11.26 34.93
CA VAL A 68 -18.00 -11.55 36.33
C VAL A 68 -18.77 -12.88 36.48
N SER A 69 -18.75 -13.43 37.70
CA SER A 69 -19.47 -14.68 38.03
C SER A 69 -20.98 -14.52 37.90
N GLY A 70 -21.69 -15.61 37.61
CA GLY A 70 -23.14 -15.58 37.44
C GLY A 70 -23.78 -16.96 37.29
N SER A 71 -25.09 -16.96 37.05
CA SER A 71 -25.86 -18.18 36.82
C SER A 71 -27.01 -17.94 35.84
N ALA A 72 -27.45 -19.01 35.18
CA ALA A 72 -28.58 -19.01 34.25
C ALA A 72 -29.24 -20.39 34.20
N THR A 73 -30.50 -20.44 33.79
CA THR A 73 -31.19 -21.69 33.45
C THR A 73 -31.40 -21.75 31.94
N VAL A 74 -31.06 -22.89 31.31
CA VAL A 74 -31.24 -23.12 29.87
C VAL A 74 -32.15 -24.32 29.68
N ALA A 75 -33.30 -24.10 29.03
CA ALA A 75 -34.23 -25.16 28.66
C ALA A 75 -33.86 -25.76 27.30
N ARG A 76 -33.66 -27.07 27.22
CA ARG A 76 -33.39 -27.80 25.96
C ARG A 76 -34.06 -29.18 25.99
N ASP A 77 -34.78 -29.52 24.92
CA ASP A 77 -35.48 -30.80 24.76
C ASP A 77 -36.39 -31.17 25.93
N GLY A 78 -37.07 -30.17 26.52
CA GLY A 78 -37.99 -30.35 27.64
C GLY A 78 -37.31 -30.59 28.99
N LYS A 79 -36.00 -30.30 29.10
CA LYS A 79 -35.24 -30.34 30.35
C LYS A 79 -34.59 -28.98 30.65
N ASP A 80 -34.48 -28.68 31.94
CA ASP A 80 -33.76 -27.50 32.42
C ASP A 80 -32.34 -27.87 32.85
N TYR A 81 -31.38 -27.15 32.30
CA TYR A 81 -29.97 -27.21 32.66
C TYR A 81 -29.61 -25.97 33.48
N GLN A 82 -29.08 -26.17 34.68
CA GLN A 82 -28.62 -25.10 35.56
C GLN A 82 -27.16 -24.80 35.27
N VAL A 83 -26.88 -23.60 34.79
CA VAL A 83 -25.54 -23.13 34.40
C VAL A 83 -25.05 -22.16 35.46
N VAL A 84 -23.91 -22.45 36.07
CA VAL A 84 -23.23 -21.56 37.01
C VAL A 84 -21.82 -21.34 36.51
N TRP A 85 -21.38 -20.08 36.40
CA TRP A 85 -20.00 -19.77 36.07
C TRP A 85 -19.35 -18.97 37.19
N THR A 86 -18.18 -19.43 37.63
CA THR A 86 -17.37 -18.74 38.64
C THR A 86 -16.15 -18.15 37.96
N VAL A 87 -15.94 -16.86 38.15
CA VAL A 87 -14.82 -16.09 37.62
C VAL A 87 -13.85 -15.77 38.76
N THR A 88 -12.61 -16.23 38.64
CA THR A 88 -11.55 -16.04 39.62
C THR A 88 -10.43 -15.18 39.02
N PRO A 89 -10.05 -14.06 39.66
CA PRO A 89 -8.94 -13.24 39.21
C PRO A 89 -7.61 -14.01 39.33
N GLN A 90 -6.76 -13.90 38.31
CA GLN A 90 -5.45 -14.53 38.23
C GLN A 90 -4.39 -13.46 37.97
N TYR A 91 -3.38 -13.42 38.83
CA TYR A 91 -2.25 -12.51 38.77
C TYR A 91 -0.98 -13.31 38.48
N TYR A 92 -0.14 -12.80 37.58
CA TYR A 92 1.12 -13.44 37.21
C TYR A 92 2.28 -12.86 38.02
N HIS A 93 2.76 -13.62 39.01
CA HIS A 93 3.94 -13.27 39.79
C HIS A 93 4.79 -14.51 40.08
N ASN A 94 5.75 -14.79 39.18
CA ASN A 94 6.56 -16.02 39.16
C ASN A 94 5.69 -17.30 39.18
N GLY A 95 4.53 -17.23 38.52
CA GLY A 95 3.47 -18.24 38.53
C GLY A 95 2.09 -17.59 38.61
N TRP A 96 1.06 -18.32 38.17
CA TRP A 96 -0.33 -17.89 38.29
C TRP A 96 -0.81 -18.04 39.74
N LYS A 97 -1.41 -16.98 40.26
CA LYS A 97 -1.86 -16.85 41.65
C LYS A 97 -3.23 -16.18 41.69
N THR A 98 -4.05 -16.55 42.66
CA THR A 98 -5.35 -15.90 42.90
C THR A 98 -5.25 -14.91 44.07
N SER A 99 -6.23 -14.02 44.19
CA SER A 99 -6.37 -13.11 45.33
C SER A 99 -6.22 -13.85 46.66
N GLY A 100 -5.27 -13.41 47.48
CA GLY A 100 -4.96 -14.01 48.79
C GLY A 100 -3.70 -14.89 48.83
N ASP A 101 -3.10 -15.19 47.68
CA ASP A 101 -1.86 -15.96 47.62
C ASP A 101 -0.64 -15.13 48.06
N VAL A 102 0.32 -15.80 48.72
CA VAL A 102 1.58 -15.18 49.17
C VAL A 102 2.43 -14.71 47.99
N GLY A 103 3.06 -13.53 48.12
CA GLY A 103 3.94 -12.96 47.10
C GLY A 103 3.25 -12.08 46.05
N LEU A 104 1.97 -11.76 46.20
CA LEU A 104 1.32 -10.75 45.38
C LEU A 104 1.60 -9.31 45.88
N PRO A 105 1.69 -8.32 44.99
CA PRO A 105 1.83 -6.92 45.37
C PRO A 105 0.62 -6.42 46.19
N ASN A 106 0.86 -5.44 47.08
CA ASN A 106 -0.17 -4.80 47.91
C ASN A 106 -0.07 -3.27 47.78
N PRO A 107 -1.10 -2.57 47.25
CA PRO A 107 -2.39 -3.11 46.81
C PRO A 107 -2.27 -3.98 45.55
N LEU A 108 -3.23 -4.89 45.37
CA LEU A 108 -3.36 -5.65 44.12
C LEU A 108 -3.65 -4.68 42.96
N PRO A 109 -3.16 -4.99 41.73
CA PRO A 109 -3.61 -4.31 40.54
C PRO A 109 -5.14 -4.33 40.45
N SER A 110 -5.72 -3.20 40.04
CA SER A 110 -7.18 -3.04 39.94
C SER A 110 -7.82 -4.02 38.95
N GLU A 111 -7.05 -4.48 37.97
CA GLU A 111 -7.44 -5.50 37.00
C GLU A 111 -6.45 -6.67 37.06
N PRO A 112 -6.92 -7.93 37.13
CA PRO A 112 -6.06 -9.12 37.10
C PRO A 112 -5.50 -9.37 35.70
N ASP A 113 -4.36 -10.06 35.61
CA ASP A 113 -3.70 -10.41 34.35
C ASP A 113 -4.51 -11.40 33.50
N ALA A 114 -5.25 -12.29 34.17
CA ALA A 114 -6.25 -13.17 33.58
C ALA A 114 -7.44 -13.39 34.52
N LYS A 115 -8.52 -13.95 33.99
CA LYS A 115 -9.71 -14.40 34.70
C LYS A 115 -9.94 -15.88 34.36
N ALA A 116 -9.89 -16.76 35.35
CA ALA A 116 -10.25 -18.17 35.17
C ALA A 116 -11.77 -18.31 35.34
N ALA A 117 -12.45 -18.82 34.32
CA ALA A 117 -13.90 -19.04 34.30
C ALA A 117 -14.20 -20.54 34.34
N LEU A 118 -14.74 -21.02 35.44
CA LEU A 118 -15.25 -22.39 35.58
C LEU A 118 -16.77 -22.38 35.35
N VAL A 119 -17.21 -22.93 34.22
CA VAL A 119 -18.62 -23.09 33.86
C VAL A 119 -19.07 -24.50 34.22
N GLN A 120 -20.00 -24.62 35.16
CA GLN A 120 -20.62 -25.88 35.55
C GLN A 120 -22.09 -25.90 35.09
N VAL A 121 -22.46 -26.98 34.41
CA VAL A 121 -23.83 -27.24 33.97
C VAL A 121 -24.34 -28.47 34.70
N SER A 122 -25.40 -28.33 35.49
CA SER A 122 -26.05 -29.44 36.20
C SER A 122 -27.47 -29.69 35.71
N TRP A 123 -27.88 -30.95 35.69
CA TRP A 123 -29.22 -31.37 35.26
C TRP A 123 -29.66 -32.64 36.00
N THR A 124 -30.96 -32.94 35.93
CA THR A 124 -31.49 -34.21 36.41
C THR A 124 -31.57 -35.22 35.26
N SER A 125 -30.80 -36.30 35.38
CA SER A 125 -30.83 -37.45 34.47
C SER A 125 -32.24 -38.07 34.44
N ARG A 126 -32.61 -38.75 33.35
CA ARG A 126 -33.95 -39.38 33.23
C ARG A 126 -34.27 -40.37 34.37
N GLY A 127 -33.26 -40.88 35.08
CA GLY A 127 -33.40 -41.76 36.24
C GLY A 127 -33.64 -41.04 37.59
N GLY A 128 -33.70 -39.70 37.62
CA GLY A 128 -33.85 -38.90 38.83
C GLY A 128 -32.53 -38.52 39.52
N GLU A 129 -31.40 -39.06 39.05
CA GLU A 129 -30.07 -38.72 39.55
C GLU A 129 -29.63 -37.33 39.07
N ALA A 130 -28.92 -36.59 39.92
CA ALA A 130 -28.28 -35.33 39.52
C ALA A 130 -26.94 -35.61 38.83
N ASP A 131 -26.76 -35.04 37.64
CA ASP A 131 -25.51 -35.08 36.88
C ASP A 131 -24.99 -33.65 36.64
N ALA A 132 -23.68 -33.51 36.44
CA ALA A 132 -23.06 -32.26 36.07
C ALA A 132 -21.88 -32.45 35.11
N ALA A 133 -21.61 -31.42 34.31
CA ALA A 133 -20.43 -31.29 33.47
C ALA A 133 -19.82 -29.92 33.70
N SER A 134 -18.49 -29.83 33.68
CA SER A 134 -17.77 -28.56 33.85
C SER A 134 -16.78 -28.34 32.72
N VAL A 135 -16.68 -27.09 32.29
CA VAL A 135 -15.67 -26.61 31.35
C VAL A 135 -14.97 -25.42 32.01
N GLU A 136 -13.65 -25.44 32.02
CA GLU A 136 -12.83 -24.33 32.48
C GLU A 136 -12.20 -23.62 31.28
N GLY A 137 -12.19 -22.30 31.30
CA GLY A 137 -11.45 -21.48 30.34
C GLY A 137 -10.75 -20.32 31.02
N TRP A 138 -9.60 -19.95 30.47
CA TRP A 138 -8.84 -18.78 30.92
C TRP A 138 -9.06 -17.64 29.94
N LEU A 139 -9.40 -16.48 30.47
CA LEU A 139 -9.73 -15.27 29.73
C LEU A 139 -8.66 -14.23 30.08
N SER A 140 -7.88 -13.79 29.10
CA SER A 140 -6.82 -12.80 29.31
C SER A 140 -7.25 -11.42 28.81
N LYS A 141 -6.59 -10.37 29.29
CA LYS A 141 -6.81 -8.98 28.85
C LYS A 141 -6.39 -8.71 27.38
N PHE A 142 -5.70 -9.62 26.71
CA PHE A 142 -5.24 -9.44 25.33
C PHE A 142 -6.39 -9.49 24.32
N ASN A 143 -6.37 -8.59 23.33
CA ASN A 143 -7.36 -8.57 22.24
C ASN A 143 -7.12 -9.76 21.29
N MET A 144 -8.14 -10.21 20.55
CA MET A 144 -8.02 -11.32 19.58
C MET A 144 -6.88 -11.13 18.56
N ARG A 145 -6.46 -9.88 18.30
CA ARG A 145 -5.31 -9.53 17.46
C ARG A 145 -3.97 -10.08 17.98
N ASP A 146 -3.85 -10.28 19.29
CA ASP A 146 -2.58 -10.63 19.96
C ASP A 146 -2.46 -12.14 20.26
N GLY A 147 -3.47 -12.95 19.92
CA GLY A 147 -3.54 -14.39 20.22
C GLY A 147 -2.47 -15.25 19.54
N GLY A 148 -1.80 -14.73 18.50
CA GLY A 148 -0.70 -15.41 17.80
C GLY A 148 0.60 -15.54 18.61
N LEU A 149 0.73 -14.84 19.74
CA LEU A 149 1.96 -14.80 20.54
C LEU A 149 1.99 -15.76 21.76
N VAL A 150 0.90 -16.48 22.05
CA VAL A 150 0.73 -17.18 23.34
C VAL A 150 1.14 -18.67 23.31
N ILE A 151 1.42 -19.28 22.15
CA ILE A 151 1.56 -20.76 22.09
C ILE A 151 3.00 -21.26 22.36
N THR A 152 4.03 -20.41 22.31
CA THR A 152 5.38 -20.77 22.78
C THR A 152 6.17 -19.51 23.08
N ASN A 153 6.69 -19.34 24.29
CA ASN A 153 7.65 -18.27 24.58
C ASN A 153 8.99 -18.66 23.93
N PRO A 154 9.42 -18.04 22.81
CA PRO A 154 10.79 -18.22 22.36
C PRO A 154 11.70 -17.46 23.36
N PRO A 155 13.00 -17.76 23.42
CA PRO A 155 13.97 -16.83 24.03
C PRO A 155 13.71 -15.42 23.48
N PRO A 156 14.01 -14.31 24.19
CA PRO A 156 13.72 -12.96 23.73
C PRO A 156 14.19 -12.83 22.30
N ARG A 157 13.25 -12.96 21.36
CA ARG A 157 13.53 -12.71 19.97
C ARG A 157 13.65 -11.21 19.96
N SER A 158 14.71 -10.73 19.35
CA SER A 158 14.69 -9.40 18.77
C SER A 158 13.28 -9.21 18.21
N GLU A 159 12.59 -8.14 18.60
CA GLU A 159 11.32 -7.76 17.99
C GLU A 159 11.39 -8.04 16.49
N PRO A 160 10.33 -8.53 15.83
CA PRO A 160 10.37 -8.79 14.40
C PRO A 160 10.80 -7.51 13.68
N LYS A 161 12.10 -7.41 13.44
CA LYS A 161 12.74 -6.41 12.61
C LYS A 161 12.48 -6.91 11.22
N VAL A 162 11.44 -6.38 10.57
CA VAL A 162 11.41 -6.46 9.12
C VAL A 162 12.61 -5.61 8.71
N THR A 163 13.74 -6.25 8.39
CA THR A 163 14.91 -5.50 7.93
C THR A 163 14.50 -4.85 6.63
N TYR A 164 14.32 -3.52 6.67
CA TYR A 164 14.14 -2.76 5.45
C TYR A 164 15.52 -2.71 4.82
N ASN A 165 15.62 -3.08 3.55
CA ASN A 165 16.80 -2.71 2.79
C ASN A 165 16.41 -1.44 2.03
N PRO A 166 16.89 -0.25 2.46
CA PRO A 166 16.57 1.01 1.81
C PRO A 166 16.64 0.91 0.30
N GLY A 167 15.75 1.63 -0.38
CA GLY A 167 15.71 1.65 -1.83
C GLY A 167 17.03 2.17 -2.38
N ALA A 168 17.94 1.27 -2.77
CA ALA A 168 19.19 1.65 -3.43
C ALA A 168 18.93 2.02 -4.90
N ALA A 169 18.26 3.16 -5.10
CA ALA A 169 18.03 3.76 -6.41
C ALA A 169 18.02 5.30 -6.30
N PRO A 170 18.46 6.02 -7.36
CA PRO A 170 18.41 7.49 -7.45
C PRO A 170 17.04 8.10 -7.12
N GLU A 171 15.98 7.33 -7.31
CA GLU A 171 14.59 7.76 -7.26
C GLU A 171 13.89 7.39 -5.94
N VAL A 172 14.60 6.85 -4.96
CA VAL A 172 14.07 6.69 -3.60
C VAL A 172 14.81 7.67 -2.72
N ILE A 173 14.13 8.76 -2.34
CA ILE A 173 14.71 9.79 -1.49
C ILE A 173 14.33 9.48 -0.05
N ALA A 174 15.37 9.27 0.77
CA ALA A 174 15.24 9.06 2.19
C ALA A 174 15.10 10.40 2.93
N ILE A 175 13.90 10.68 3.41
CA ILE A 175 13.65 11.86 4.24
C ILE A 175 13.79 11.47 5.71
N LYS A 176 14.86 11.95 6.35
CA LYS A 176 15.05 11.80 7.80
C LYS A 176 14.01 12.64 8.53
N LEU A 177 13.24 12.01 9.40
CA LEU A 177 12.18 12.63 10.21
C LEU A 177 12.73 13.28 11.49
N THR A 178 13.97 13.78 11.43
CA THR A 178 14.63 14.48 12.51
C THR A 178 15.34 15.74 12.00
N ASP A 179 15.24 16.83 12.76
CA ASP A 179 15.99 18.07 12.53
C ASP A 179 17.43 18.02 13.10
N ASP A 180 17.74 17.05 13.97
CA ASP A 180 19.11 16.84 14.44
C ASP A 180 19.92 16.05 13.41
N SER A 181 20.83 16.76 12.73
CA SER A 181 21.73 16.17 11.74
C SER A 181 22.72 15.14 12.32
N ASN A 182 22.91 15.14 13.64
CA ASN A 182 23.79 14.20 14.36
C ASN A 182 23.02 13.05 15.05
N ALA A 183 21.68 13.02 14.93
CA ALA A 183 20.88 12.00 15.56
C ALA A 183 21.31 10.62 15.08
N THR A 184 21.53 9.70 16.03
CA THR A 184 21.82 8.29 15.74
C THR A 184 20.59 7.40 15.86
N LEU A 185 19.49 7.95 16.38
CA LEU A 185 18.17 7.34 16.48
C LEU A 185 17.18 8.27 15.78
N PHE A 186 16.65 7.85 14.63
CA PHE A 186 15.70 8.64 13.87
C PHE A 186 14.83 7.73 13.00
N GLN A 187 13.66 8.24 12.63
CA GLN A 187 12.85 7.63 11.60
C GLN A 187 13.21 8.18 10.22
N VAL A 188 13.02 7.37 9.20
CA VAL A 188 13.18 7.73 7.79
C VAL A 188 11.88 7.42 7.08
N LYS A 189 11.46 8.30 6.17
CA LYS A 189 10.34 8.09 5.27
C LYS A 189 10.83 8.07 3.82
N GLU A 190 10.40 7.08 3.07
CA GLU A 190 10.71 6.86 1.66
C GLU A 190 9.44 6.46 0.91
N THR A 191 9.37 6.80 -0.38
CA THR A 191 8.26 6.40 -1.26
C THR A 191 8.79 5.53 -2.40
N THR A 192 8.06 4.47 -2.74
CA THR A 192 8.35 3.65 -3.91
C THR A 192 7.96 4.37 -5.21
N ARG A 193 8.27 3.76 -6.36
CA ARG A 193 8.00 4.34 -7.67
C ARG A 193 6.50 4.23 -8.02
N PRO A 194 5.82 5.35 -8.35
CA PRO A 194 4.42 5.31 -8.80
C PRO A 194 4.23 4.50 -10.07
N THR A 195 3.41 3.46 -9.99
CA THR A 195 3.17 2.55 -11.12
C THR A 195 1.81 2.84 -11.74
N PRO A 196 1.74 3.59 -12.85
CA PRO A 196 0.53 3.74 -13.64
C PRO A 196 0.17 2.45 -14.39
N SER A 197 -1.13 2.23 -14.46
CA SER A 197 -1.80 1.21 -15.25
C SER A 197 -2.97 1.84 -15.97
N VAL A 198 -3.16 1.47 -17.24
CA VAL A 198 -4.24 1.92 -18.11
C VAL A 198 -5.07 0.71 -18.51
N LEU A 199 -6.36 0.76 -18.24
CA LEU A 199 -7.31 -0.25 -18.71
C LEU A 199 -7.58 -0.04 -20.20
N THR A 200 -7.22 -1.04 -21.00
CA THR A 200 -7.18 -0.98 -22.47
C THR A 200 -8.53 -0.79 -23.17
N LYS A 201 -9.66 -0.92 -22.45
CA LYS A 201 -11.00 -0.86 -23.05
C LYS A 201 -11.63 0.53 -23.03
N ASP A 202 -11.32 1.35 -22.01
CA ASP A 202 -11.90 2.69 -21.81
C ASP A 202 -10.89 3.75 -21.36
N GLY A 203 -9.58 3.42 -21.32
CA GLY A 203 -8.50 4.38 -21.01
C GLY A 203 -8.44 4.84 -19.55
N ARG A 204 -9.13 4.15 -18.63
CA ARG A 204 -9.13 4.49 -17.20
C ARG A 204 -7.78 4.16 -16.57
N ARG A 205 -7.31 5.06 -15.72
CA ARG A 205 -6.00 4.99 -15.10
C ARG A 205 -6.07 4.63 -13.63
N MET A 206 -5.09 3.88 -13.18
CA MET A 206 -4.83 3.64 -11.77
C MET A 206 -3.33 3.74 -11.52
N VAL A 207 -2.94 4.45 -10.48
CA VAL A 207 -1.54 4.60 -10.06
C VAL A 207 -1.38 4.07 -8.65
N THR A 208 -0.40 3.18 -8.45
CA THR A 208 -0.12 2.60 -7.12
C THR A 208 1.29 2.92 -6.66
N PHE A 209 1.48 3.19 -5.38
CA PHE A 209 2.78 3.31 -4.74
C PHE A 209 2.68 3.10 -3.24
N ASP A 210 3.81 2.80 -2.61
CA ASP A 210 3.93 2.61 -1.18
C ASP A 210 4.75 3.73 -0.56
N THR A 211 4.38 4.13 0.65
CA THR A 211 5.24 4.93 1.53
C THR A 211 5.70 4.05 2.69
N VAL A 212 7.01 3.98 2.91
CA VAL A 212 7.62 3.21 3.99
C VAL A 212 8.23 4.19 4.98
N THR A 213 7.77 4.13 6.23
CA THR A 213 8.42 4.80 7.37
C THR A 213 9.09 3.75 8.22
N TYR A 214 10.38 3.93 8.53
CA TYR A 214 11.11 2.98 9.35
C TYR A 214 12.03 3.67 10.35
N ASP A 215 12.16 3.07 11.52
CA ASP A 215 13.11 3.50 12.54
C ASP A 215 14.50 2.93 12.21
N GLN A 216 15.51 3.79 12.13
CA GLN A 216 16.85 3.39 11.67
C GLN A 216 17.51 2.35 12.61
N ALA A 217 17.24 2.41 13.93
CA ALA A 217 17.88 1.57 14.93
C ALA A 217 17.17 0.23 15.14
N THR A 218 15.84 0.28 15.20
CA THR A 218 15.00 -0.90 15.42
C THR A 218 14.57 -1.55 14.12
N GLN A 219 14.65 -0.85 12.97
CA GLN A 219 14.15 -1.33 11.67
C GLN A 219 12.68 -1.74 11.74
N THR A 220 11.92 -1.16 12.68
CA THR A 220 10.46 -1.30 12.72
C THR A 220 9.88 -0.47 11.58
N GLN A 221 8.91 -1.02 10.84
CA GLN A 221 8.38 -0.41 9.63
C GLN A 221 6.88 -0.17 9.73
N ARG A 222 6.43 0.94 9.17
CA ARG A 222 5.06 1.21 8.80
C ARG A 222 5.00 1.39 7.29
N VAL A 223 4.19 0.58 6.62
CA VAL A 223 3.94 0.68 5.18
C VAL A 223 2.54 1.25 4.95
N GLU A 224 2.45 2.21 4.05
CA GLU A 224 1.22 2.84 3.61
C GLU A 224 1.10 2.58 2.09
N ASP A 225 0.28 1.59 1.73
CA ASP A 225 0.01 1.18 0.34
C ASP A 225 -1.13 2.03 -0.22
N PHE A 226 -0.84 2.84 -1.24
CA PHE A 226 -1.77 3.75 -1.88
C PHE A 226 -2.13 3.32 -3.31
N ALA A 227 -3.39 3.54 -3.66
CA ALA A 227 -3.88 3.50 -5.03
C ALA A 227 -4.66 4.79 -5.32
N THR A 228 -4.43 5.42 -6.46
CA THR A 228 -5.27 6.50 -6.98
C THR A 228 -5.95 6.02 -8.25
N VAL A 229 -7.28 6.02 -8.26
CA VAL A 229 -8.09 5.38 -9.31
C VAL A 229 -8.99 6.38 -10.02
N GLU A 230 -9.00 6.33 -11.36
CA GLU A 230 -9.89 7.12 -12.20
C GLU A 230 -11.19 6.34 -12.51
N CYS A 231 -12.34 6.96 -12.22
CA CYS A 231 -13.65 6.34 -12.33
C CYS A 231 -14.66 7.22 -13.10
N LEU A 232 -15.64 6.55 -13.69
CA LEU A 232 -16.89 7.09 -14.18
C LEU A 232 -18.01 6.60 -13.27
N CYS A 233 -18.60 7.54 -12.54
CA CYS A 233 -19.61 7.24 -11.56
C CYS A 233 -20.97 7.78 -12.01
N LYS A 234 -22.03 7.27 -11.41
CA LYS A 234 -23.39 7.81 -11.50
C LYS A 234 -24.00 7.84 -10.11
N PHE A 235 -24.86 8.82 -9.86
CA PHE A 235 -25.49 8.97 -8.55
C PHE A 235 -26.52 7.88 -8.31
N VAL A 236 -26.56 7.38 -7.08
CA VAL A 236 -27.64 6.50 -6.58
C VAL A 236 -28.62 7.32 -5.74
N GLY A 237 -28.14 8.35 -5.04
CA GLY A 237 -28.94 9.21 -4.17
C GLY A 237 -28.44 9.20 -2.73
N ILE A 238 -29.17 9.86 -1.83
CA ILE A 238 -28.86 9.86 -0.40
C ILE A 238 -29.31 8.53 0.21
N GLN A 239 -28.38 7.80 0.82
CA GLN A 239 -28.62 6.52 1.48
C GLN A 239 -28.20 6.58 2.95
N ASP A 240 -28.87 5.79 3.78
CA ASP A 240 -28.51 5.58 5.19
C ASP A 240 -27.59 4.35 5.28
N ASP A 241 -26.51 4.44 6.07
CA ASP A 241 -25.61 3.33 6.37
C ASP A 241 -25.01 2.58 5.16
N VAL A 242 -24.82 3.27 4.03
CA VAL A 242 -24.16 2.73 2.82
C VAL A 242 -22.79 3.35 2.59
N GLY A 243 -22.71 4.68 2.56
CA GLY A 243 -21.46 5.41 2.29
C GLY A 243 -20.63 5.60 3.56
N ARG A 244 -19.30 5.65 3.41
CA ARG A 244 -18.35 5.78 4.53
C ARG A 244 -17.67 7.13 4.62
N THR A 245 -17.29 7.59 5.81
CA THR A 245 -16.37 8.73 6.00
C THR A 245 -14.95 8.37 5.52
N PRO A 246 -14.11 9.35 5.13
CA PRO A 246 -12.75 9.07 4.73
C PRO A 246 -11.98 8.40 5.86
N GLN A 247 -11.09 7.49 5.49
CA GLN A 247 -10.01 7.09 6.38
C GLN A 247 -8.92 8.15 6.37
N ARG A 248 -8.32 8.45 7.52
CA ARG A 248 -7.25 9.45 7.63
C ARG A 248 -6.31 9.16 8.79
N LEU A 249 -5.17 9.85 8.82
CA LEU A 249 -4.29 9.84 9.98
C LEU A 249 -4.62 11.01 10.91
N ILE A 250 -4.59 10.74 12.20
CA ILE A 250 -4.67 11.75 13.27
C ILE A 250 -3.49 11.58 14.22
N LEU A 251 -3.15 12.65 14.94
CA LEU A 251 -2.20 12.58 16.04
C LEU A 251 -2.89 12.09 17.31
N LYS A 252 -2.39 10.97 17.86
CA LYS A 252 -2.81 10.44 19.15
C LYS A 252 -1.59 9.93 19.90
N ASP A 253 -1.46 10.34 21.16
CA ASP A 253 -0.32 9.96 22.02
C ASP A 253 1.03 10.24 21.35
N ASP A 254 1.13 11.40 20.68
CA ASP A 254 2.31 11.87 19.95
C ASP A 254 2.70 11.03 18.72
N GLN A 255 1.83 10.14 18.26
CA GLN A 255 2.04 9.30 17.10
C GLN A 255 0.91 9.44 16.08
N LEU A 256 1.26 9.37 14.80
CA LEU A 256 0.28 9.28 13.73
C LEU A 256 -0.40 7.89 13.76
N THR A 257 -1.71 7.90 13.95
CA THR A 257 -2.56 6.70 14.02
C THR A 257 -3.77 6.85 13.10
N LEU A 258 -4.39 5.73 12.71
CA LEU A 258 -5.65 5.77 11.97
C LEU A 258 -6.75 6.38 12.84
N ASP A 259 -7.54 7.28 12.24
CA ASP A 259 -8.68 7.90 12.91
C ASP A 259 -9.72 6.83 13.27
N PRO A 260 -10.07 6.62 14.55
CA PRO A 260 -11.16 5.72 14.94
C PRO A 260 -12.53 6.18 14.41
N ASP A 261 -12.65 7.43 13.97
CA ASP A 261 -13.83 7.99 13.33
C ASP A 261 -13.78 7.90 11.78
N GLY A 262 -12.70 7.35 11.22
CA GLY A 262 -12.56 7.06 9.80
C GLY A 262 -13.31 5.81 9.35
N GLY A 263 -13.75 5.78 8.09
CA GLY A 263 -14.46 4.63 7.50
C GLY A 263 -15.84 4.33 8.10
N LYS A 264 -16.42 5.26 8.87
CA LYS A 264 -17.72 5.09 9.52
C LYS A 264 -18.85 5.20 8.52
N LEU A 265 -19.84 4.31 8.64
CA LEU A 265 -21.07 4.41 7.86
C LEU A 265 -21.85 5.65 8.29
N VAL A 266 -22.27 6.43 7.29
CA VAL A 266 -23.00 7.69 7.51
C VAL A 266 -24.08 7.85 6.45
N ARG A 267 -25.09 8.65 6.79
CA ARG A 267 -26.13 9.07 5.84
C ARG A 267 -25.59 10.14 4.90
N LYS A 268 -25.47 9.84 3.60
CA LYS A 268 -24.96 10.79 2.61
C LYS A 268 -25.32 10.41 1.17
N MET A 269 -25.00 11.29 0.22
CA MET A 269 -25.01 10.95 -1.20
C MET A 269 -24.04 9.78 -1.44
N VAL A 270 -24.45 8.83 -2.28
CA VAL A 270 -23.57 7.76 -2.77
C VAL A 270 -23.75 7.59 -4.27
N GLY A 271 -22.72 7.08 -4.93
CA GLY A 271 -22.72 6.69 -6.32
C GLY A 271 -22.45 5.20 -6.52
N GLU A 272 -22.45 4.80 -7.78
CA GLU A 272 -21.99 3.50 -8.23
C GLU A 272 -21.26 3.65 -9.58
N PRO A 273 -20.40 2.69 -9.98
CA PRO A 273 -19.79 2.70 -11.30
C PRO A 273 -20.84 2.81 -12.41
N ALA A 274 -20.63 3.70 -13.37
CA ALA A 274 -21.54 3.92 -14.49
C ALA A 274 -21.64 2.70 -15.43
N ASP A 275 -20.58 1.91 -15.49
CA ASP A 275 -20.49 0.65 -16.24
C ASP A 275 -19.53 -0.34 -15.55
N SER A 276 -19.45 -1.55 -16.10
CA SER A 276 -18.67 -2.68 -15.56
C SER A 276 -17.24 -2.80 -16.12
N ASN A 277 -16.82 -1.91 -17.03
CA ASN A 277 -15.47 -1.93 -17.62
C ASN A 277 -14.53 -0.97 -16.87
N GLN A 278 -14.55 -1.00 -15.54
CA GLN A 278 -13.80 -0.08 -14.69
C GLN A 278 -12.97 -0.86 -13.67
N PRO A 279 -11.92 -0.25 -13.07
CA PRO A 279 -11.21 -0.84 -11.94
C PRO A 279 -12.20 -1.27 -10.85
N GLU A 280 -11.92 -2.40 -10.19
CA GLU A 280 -12.75 -2.89 -9.07
C GLU A 280 -12.92 -1.84 -7.98
N LEU A 281 -11.85 -1.09 -7.70
CA LEU A 281 -11.79 0.03 -6.76
C LEU A 281 -12.78 1.18 -7.07
N CYS A 282 -13.35 1.23 -8.27
CA CYS A 282 -14.40 2.21 -8.58
C CYS A 282 -15.70 1.96 -7.81
N VAL A 283 -15.92 0.74 -7.30
CA VAL A 283 -17.08 0.45 -6.44
C VAL A 283 -17.00 1.27 -5.15
N GLU A 284 -15.87 1.21 -4.45
CA GLU A 284 -15.62 1.97 -3.23
C GLU A 284 -15.51 3.47 -3.53
N CYS A 285 -14.77 3.85 -4.57
CA CYS A 285 -14.60 5.25 -4.96
C CYS A 285 -15.96 5.93 -5.23
N CYS A 286 -16.79 5.38 -6.11
CA CYS A 286 -18.10 5.98 -6.42
C CYS A 286 -19.06 5.92 -5.23
N ARG A 287 -19.02 4.86 -4.41
CA ARG A 287 -19.89 4.74 -3.22
C ARG A 287 -19.54 5.78 -2.17
N ASP A 288 -18.26 5.95 -1.88
CA ASP A 288 -17.82 6.65 -0.69
C ASP A 288 -17.31 8.07 -0.94
N HIS A 289 -16.83 8.45 -2.12
CA HIS A 289 -16.26 9.78 -2.35
C HIS A 289 -17.36 10.84 -2.54
N HIS A 290 -18.01 11.16 -1.43
CA HIS A 290 -19.10 12.12 -1.26
C HIS A 290 -19.06 12.64 0.16
N ASP A 291 -19.45 13.89 0.37
CA ASP A 291 -19.50 14.50 1.70
C ASP A 291 -20.95 14.72 2.17
N ASN A 292 -21.12 14.98 3.46
CA ASN A 292 -22.37 15.49 4.02
C ASN A 292 -22.12 16.66 4.99
N GLU A 293 -23.18 17.29 5.49
CA GLU A 293 -23.06 18.44 6.39
C GLU A 293 -22.29 18.13 7.69
N GLU A 294 -22.45 16.92 8.25
CA GLU A 294 -21.78 16.50 9.48
C GLU A 294 -20.27 16.29 9.28
N MET A 295 -19.90 15.68 8.15
CA MET A 295 -18.51 15.54 7.70
C MET A 295 -17.86 16.90 7.51
N VAL A 296 -18.57 17.86 6.90
CA VAL A 296 -18.08 19.24 6.75
C VAL A 296 -17.91 19.92 8.12
N ALA A 297 -18.86 19.77 9.03
CA ALA A 297 -18.79 20.37 10.36
C ALA A 297 -17.65 19.80 11.21
N SER A 298 -17.35 18.51 11.07
CA SER A 298 -16.24 17.83 11.76
C SER A 298 -14.88 17.98 11.05
N GLY A 299 -14.87 18.50 9.83
CA GLY A 299 -13.66 18.57 8.98
C GLY A 299 -13.14 17.20 8.54
N ASN A 300 -13.99 16.16 8.51
CA ASN A 300 -13.65 14.84 7.98
C ASN A 300 -14.28 14.66 6.59
N VAL A 301 -13.68 15.30 5.58
CA VAL A 301 -14.19 15.36 4.20
C VAL A 301 -13.21 14.71 3.22
N TYR A 302 -13.71 14.24 2.08
CA TYR A 302 -12.87 13.72 1.01
C TYR A 302 -12.16 14.83 0.25
N ARG A 303 -12.85 15.94 0.03
CA ARG A 303 -12.34 17.08 -0.72
C ARG A 303 -12.51 18.36 0.06
N GLU A 304 -11.45 19.15 0.17
CA GLU A 304 -11.47 20.40 0.92
C GLU A 304 -12.04 21.55 0.10
N GLU A 305 -13.23 22.02 0.50
CA GLU A 305 -13.91 23.14 -0.14
C GLU A 305 -14.71 23.99 0.84
N SER A 306 -14.85 25.27 0.53
CA SER A 306 -15.67 26.19 1.31
C SER A 306 -17.15 25.78 1.28
N ALA A 307 -17.88 26.06 2.37
CA ALA A 307 -19.31 25.75 2.46
C ALA A 307 -20.14 26.32 1.28
N ALA A 308 -19.78 27.50 0.78
CA ALA A 308 -20.44 28.13 -0.38
C ALA A 308 -20.18 27.40 -1.72
N ALA A 309 -19.20 26.50 -1.78
CA ALA A 309 -18.86 25.70 -2.95
C ALA A 309 -19.60 24.38 -3.02
N ARG A 310 -20.18 23.96 -1.89
CA ARG A 310 -20.83 22.67 -1.69
C ARG A 310 -22.31 22.75 -2.02
N LEU A 311 -22.91 21.59 -2.24
CA LEU A 311 -24.36 21.46 -2.31
C LEU A 311 -24.98 21.65 -0.93
N PRO A 312 -26.29 21.99 -0.83
CA PRO A 312 -27.00 22.06 0.44
C PRO A 312 -27.03 20.75 1.24
N SER A 313 -26.67 19.61 0.64
CA SER A 313 -26.48 18.34 1.34
C SER A 313 -25.15 18.26 2.11
N GLY A 314 -24.27 19.25 1.95
CA GLY A 314 -22.87 19.21 2.35
C GLY A 314 -21.95 18.53 1.34
N ASP A 315 -22.51 17.84 0.35
CA ASP A 315 -21.76 17.13 -0.68
C ASP A 315 -20.92 18.11 -1.52
N HIS A 316 -19.70 17.70 -1.84
CA HIS A 316 -18.91 18.47 -2.79
C HIS A 316 -19.48 18.26 -4.20
N ARG A 317 -19.16 19.16 -5.13
CA ARG A 317 -19.77 19.11 -6.46
C ARG A 317 -19.01 18.15 -7.35
N HIS A 318 -19.73 17.29 -8.05
CA HIS A 318 -19.19 16.41 -9.07
C HIS A 318 -19.49 16.94 -10.47
N PHE A 319 -18.59 16.69 -11.41
CA PHE A 319 -18.66 17.26 -12.75
C PHE A 319 -18.53 16.21 -13.83
N ARG A 320 -19.19 16.50 -14.95
CA ARG A 320 -19.03 15.78 -16.20
C ARG A 320 -18.29 16.65 -17.21
N ALA A 321 -17.66 16.00 -18.18
CA ALA A 321 -17.18 16.68 -19.36
C ALA A 321 -18.39 17.30 -20.11
N SER A 322 -18.33 18.60 -20.38
CA SER A 322 -19.31 19.35 -21.17
C SER A 322 -18.75 19.80 -22.52
N SER A 323 -17.44 19.63 -22.72
CA SER A 323 -16.71 19.81 -23.97
C SER A 323 -16.10 18.48 -24.41
N PHE A 324 -15.91 18.32 -25.73
CA PHE A 324 -15.15 17.19 -26.27
C PHE A 324 -13.66 17.28 -25.91
N ILE A 325 -13.18 18.48 -25.58
CA ILE A 325 -11.84 18.71 -25.04
C ILE A 325 -11.93 18.61 -23.51
N LEU A 326 -11.40 17.51 -22.96
CA LEU A 326 -11.29 17.29 -21.51
C LEU A 326 -10.48 18.41 -20.85
N GLY A 327 -10.93 18.89 -19.68
CA GLY A 327 -10.28 19.97 -18.93
C GLY A 327 -10.65 21.40 -19.35
N THR A 328 -11.33 21.61 -20.48
CA THR A 328 -11.73 22.96 -20.95
C THR A 328 -13.25 23.23 -20.91
N GLY A 329 -14.03 22.22 -20.51
CA GLY A 329 -15.47 22.33 -20.30
C GLY A 329 -15.96 21.30 -19.29
N LEU A 330 -16.26 21.78 -18.08
CA LEU A 330 -16.88 20.99 -17.01
C LEU A 330 -18.26 21.57 -16.73
N ALA A 331 -19.26 20.69 -16.62
CA ALA A 331 -20.59 21.04 -16.13
C ALA A 331 -20.89 20.21 -14.88
N GLN A 332 -21.54 20.83 -13.90
CA GLN A 332 -21.98 20.11 -12.71
C GLN A 332 -22.94 19.00 -13.13
N ALA A 333 -22.67 17.77 -12.70
CA ALA A 333 -23.48 16.62 -13.05
C ALA A 333 -24.80 16.63 -12.27
N SER A 334 -25.89 16.31 -12.98
CA SER A 334 -27.21 16.07 -12.38
C SER A 334 -27.35 14.62 -11.91
N LEU A 335 -28.36 14.30 -11.09
CA LEU A 335 -28.58 12.95 -10.54
C LEU A 335 -28.69 11.82 -11.59
N ASN A 336 -29.08 12.13 -12.83
CA ASN A 336 -29.21 11.15 -13.91
C ASN A 336 -28.03 11.20 -14.91
N GLU A 337 -26.97 11.94 -14.60
CA GLU A 337 -25.80 12.09 -15.45
C GLU A 337 -24.60 11.38 -14.82
N ASN A 338 -23.71 10.86 -15.67
CA ASN A 338 -22.44 10.33 -15.21
C ASN A 338 -21.48 11.48 -14.88
N TYR A 339 -20.64 11.30 -13.86
CA TYR A 339 -19.58 12.23 -13.48
C TYR A 339 -18.24 11.50 -13.45
N LEU A 340 -17.16 12.27 -13.63
CA LEU A 340 -15.80 11.79 -13.49
C LEU A 340 -15.41 11.89 -12.02
N GLU A 341 -14.77 10.84 -11.52
CA GLU A 341 -14.22 10.82 -10.16
C GLU A 341 -12.79 10.31 -10.16
N VAL A 342 -11.96 10.82 -9.27
CA VAL A 342 -10.64 10.26 -9.02
C VAL A 342 -10.45 10.15 -7.52
N CYS A 343 -10.29 8.94 -7.00
CA CYS A 343 -10.16 8.71 -5.57
C CYS A 343 -8.75 8.30 -5.20
N ARG A 344 -8.21 8.90 -4.15
CA ARG A 344 -7.10 8.33 -3.38
C ARG A 344 -7.64 7.25 -2.45
N MET A 345 -6.93 6.13 -2.39
CA MET A 345 -7.25 5.01 -1.54
C MET A 345 -5.99 4.52 -0.84
N ARG A 346 -6.17 3.96 0.36
CA ARG A 346 -5.10 3.31 1.11
C ARG A 346 -5.54 1.95 1.59
N ARG A 347 -4.64 0.97 1.59
CA ARG A 347 -4.92 -0.33 2.19
C ARG A 347 -4.95 -0.25 3.72
N ILE A 348 -6.08 -0.63 4.32
CA ILE A 348 -6.32 -0.75 5.76
C ILE A 348 -6.96 -2.12 6.03
N ASP A 349 -6.39 -2.87 6.97
CA ASP A 349 -6.88 -4.21 7.35
C ASP A 349 -7.09 -5.18 6.15
N GLY A 350 -6.26 -5.02 5.12
CA GLY A 350 -6.28 -5.84 3.89
C GLY A 350 -7.11 -5.27 2.74
N TRP A 351 -7.96 -4.27 2.99
CA TRP A 351 -8.90 -3.69 2.02
C TRP A 351 -8.50 -2.27 1.65
N TYR A 352 -8.77 -1.84 0.42
CA TYR A 352 -8.61 -0.43 0.05
C TYR A 352 -9.79 0.37 0.55
N GLU A 353 -9.52 1.40 1.34
CA GLU A 353 -10.50 2.35 1.84
C GLU A 353 -10.21 3.73 1.24
N VAL A 354 -11.24 4.53 1.00
CA VAL A 354 -11.10 5.86 0.39
C VAL A 354 -10.49 6.85 1.40
N TYR A 355 -9.52 7.62 0.93
CA TYR A 355 -8.79 8.65 1.68
C TYR A 355 -9.13 10.05 1.16
N PRO A 356 -8.90 11.11 1.96
CA PRO A 356 -8.95 12.49 1.48
C PRO A 356 -8.04 12.70 0.28
N ASP A 357 -8.47 13.56 -0.63
CA ASP A 357 -7.75 13.90 -1.85
C ASP A 357 -6.30 14.30 -1.53
N TRP A 358 -5.39 13.92 -2.43
CA TRP A 358 -4.03 14.41 -2.44
C TRP A 358 -4.03 15.94 -2.52
N GLU A 359 -3.22 16.58 -1.68
CA GLU A 359 -2.97 18.02 -1.75
C GLU A 359 -1.48 18.27 -2.00
N MET A 360 -1.09 18.40 -3.28
CA MET A 360 0.26 18.78 -3.67
C MET A 360 0.52 20.23 -3.27
N GLN A 361 1.67 20.46 -2.67
CA GLN A 361 2.10 21.77 -2.16
C GLN A 361 3.30 22.32 -2.94
N ALA A 362 4.15 21.44 -3.48
CA ALA A 362 5.30 21.81 -4.29
C ALA A 362 5.69 20.68 -5.24
N VAL A 363 6.30 21.05 -6.36
CA VAL A 363 7.01 20.11 -7.26
C VAL A 363 8.42 20.64 -7.50
N THR A 364 9.39 19.74 -7.72
CA THR A 364 10.79 20.09 -7.98
C THR A 364 11.30 19.23 -9.13
N VAL A 365 11.74 19.90 -10.20
CA VAL A 365 12.48 19.29 -11.31
C VAL A 365 13.98 19.33 -11.02
N SER A 366 14.67 18.24 -11.33
CA SER A 366 16.13 18.10 -11.26
C SER A 366 16.61 17.05 -12.28
N THR A 367 17.91 16.92 -12.50
CA THR A 367 18.45 15.75 -13.22
C THR A 367 18.42 14.51 -12.33
N SER A 368 18.42 13.32 -12.93
CA SER A 368 18.57 12.08 -12.17
C SER A 368 19.86 12.07 -11.34
N GLU A 369 20.96 12.59 -11.87
CA GLU A 369 22.27 12.65 -11.26
C GLU A 369 22.29 13.52 -10.00
N TYR A 370 21.54 14.62 -9.99
CA TYR A 370 21.40 15.50 -8.82
C TYR A 370 20.83 14.76 -7.60
N LEU A 371 19.94 13.78 -7.83
CA LEU A 371 19.35 12.97 -6.76
C LEU A 371 20.23 11.78 -6.36
N VAL A 372 21.23 11.41 -7.17
CA VAL A 372 22.22 10.35 -6.84
C VAL A 372 23.38 10.89 -6.03
N ASP A 373 23.81 12.12 -6.33
CA ASP A 373 24.90 12.76 -5.62
C ASP A 373 24.53 12.95 -4.14
N GLU A 374 25.40 12.50 -3.24
CA GLU A 374 25.12 12.50 -1.79
C GLU A 374 24.87 13.92 -1.24
N ALA A 375 25.62 14.91 -1.72
CA ALA A 375 25.51 16.28 -1.26
C ALA A 375 24.23 16.94 -1.78
N SER A 376 23.97 16.83 -3.09
CA SER A 376 22.75 17.37 -3.71
C SER A 376 21.47 16.66 -3.24
N ASN A 377 21.51 15.34 -3.02
CA ASN A 377 20.41 14.58 -2.42
C ASN A 377 20.10 15.12 -1.00
N GLN A 378 21.13 15.37 -0.18
CA GLN A 378 20.95 15.93 1.15
C GLN A 378 20.39 17.37 1.10
N THR A 379 20.78 18.18 0.11
CA THR A 379 20.19 19.51 -0.15
C THR A 379 18.69 19.39 -0.47
N TYR A 380 18.32 18.45 -1.34
CA TYR A 380 16.91 18.20 -1.67
C TYR A 380 16.10 17.70 -0.45
N ALA A 381 16.62 16.76 0.33
CA ALA A 381 15.97 16.29 1.54
C ALA A 381 15.77 17.41 2.59
N ASN A 382 16.74 18.32 2.71
CA ASN A 382 16.61 19.52 3.55
C ASN A 382 15.51 20.46 3.04
N TYR A 383 15.44 20.64 1.72
CA TYR A 383 14.39 21.43 1.08
C TYR A 383 13.00 20.86 1.37
N VAL A 384 12.80 19.54 1.27
CA VAL A 384 11.52 18.89 1.61
C VAL A 384 11.11 19.23 3.04
N ARG A 385 12.02 19.11 4.02
CA ARG A 385 11.74 19.46 5.42
C ARG A 385 11.40 20.94 5.60
N ALA A 386 12.12 21.82 4.92
CA ALA A 386 11.87 23.26 4.97
C ALA A 386 10.50 23.62 4.37
N VAL A 387 10.08 22.95 3.29
CA VAL A 387 8.73 23.10 2.71
C VAL A 387 7.67 22.68 3.71
N ILE A 388 7.79 21.49 4.31
CA ILE A 388 6.82 21.00 5.30
C ILE A 388 6.75 21.94 6.51
N ARG A 389 7.90 22.41 7.00
CA ARG A 389 7.95 23.37 8.11
C ARG A 389 7.22 24.67 7.77
N ALA A 390 7.48 25.24 6.58
CA ALA A 390 6.83 26.46 6.12
C ALA A 390 5.31 26.28 6.02
N LEU A 391 4.85 25.14 5.48
CA LEU A 391 3.42 24.82 5.38
C LEU A 391 2.75 24.72 6.76
N VAL A 392 3.38 24.03 7.72
CA VAL A 392 2.87 23.90 9.10
C VAL A 392 2.79 25.26 9.80
N LEU A 393 3.79 26.12 9.58
CA LEU A 393 3.84 27.45 10.20
C LEU A 393 3.02 28.51 9.45
N GLY A 394 2.46 28.19 8.28
CA GLY A 394 1.78 29.16 7.43
C GLY A 394 2.71 30.23 6.83
N GLU A 395 3.96 29.88 6.62
CA GLU A 395 5.01 30.75 6.07
C GLU A 395 5.10 30.61 4.54
N ALA A 396 5.85 31.54 3.91
CA ALA A 396 6.14 31.44 2.49
C ALA A 396 7.02 30.22 2.21
N LEU A 397 6.69 29.46 1.15
CA LEU A 397 7.49 28.31 0.76
C LEU A 397 8.93 28.72 0.43
N PRO A 398 9.94 27.94 0.87
CA PRO A 398 11.32 28.17 0.46
C PRO A 398 11.45 28.01 -1.06
N ALA A 399 12.38 28.77 -1.65
CA ALA A 399 12.75 28.56 -3.05
C ALA A 399 13.33 27.14 -3.22
N ALA A 400 13.04 26.52 -4.35
CA ALA A 400 13.66 25.25 -4.71
C ALA A 400 15.19 25.39 -4.78
N PRO A 401 15.96 24.31 -4.55
CA PRO A 401 17.43 24.37 -4.53
C PRO A 401 18.00 24.99 -5.81
N ASN A 402 18.90 25.97 -5.68
CA ASN A 402 19.47 26.67 -6.84
C ASN A 402 20.56 25.84 -7.55
N ASP A 403 21.15 24.86 -6.87
CA ASP A 403 22.21 23.98 -7.38
C ASP A 403 21.68 22.85 -8.28
N ARG A 404 20.35 22.81 -8.51
CA ARG A 404 19.72 21.84 -9.40
C ARG A 404 19.81 22.22 -10.88
N ASP A 405 20.04 23.49 -11.22
CA ASP A 405 20.23 23.91 -12.62
C ASP A 405 21.45 23.19 -13.20
N ALA A 406 21.35 22.74 -14.46
CA ALA A 406 22.34 21.84 -15.05
C ALA A 406 23.04 22.44 -16.25
N THR A 407 24.35 22.23 -16.28
CA THR A 407 25.18 22.44 -17.46
C THR A 407 25.50 21.08 -18.06
N LEU A 408 24.98 20.84 -19.26
CA LEU A 408 25.03 19.55 -19.93
C LEU A 408 25.83 19.68 -21.23
N MET A 409 26.50 18.60 -21.61
CA MET A 409 27.00 18.45 -22.98
C MET A 409 25.86 17.94 -23.87
N ASN A 410 26.03 18.04 -25.20
CA ASN A 410 25.06 17.45 -26.11
C ASN A 410 24.88 15.96 -25.81
N GLY A 411 23.66 15.50 -25.61
CA GLY A 411 23.29 14.12 -25.28
C GLY A 411 21.83 13.97 -24.86
N SER A 412 21.52 12.79 -24.29
CA SER A 412 20.21 12.49 -23.69
C SER A 412 20.33 12.24 -22.19
N TYR A 413 19.39 12.78 -21.41
CA TYR A 413 19.40 12.79 -19.95
C TYR A 413 18.00 12.56 -19.38
N GLN A 414 17.88 11.83 -18.27
CA GLN A 414 16.61 11.67 -17.57
C GLN A 414 16.43 12.80 -16.55
N LEU A 415 15.37 13.58 -16.69
CA LEU A 415 14.92 14.51 -15.66
C LEU A 415 13.94 13.83 -14.71
N ILE A 416 13.93 14.30 -13.47
CA ILE A 416 13.10 13.77 -12.39
C ILE A 416 12.25 14.91 -11.81
N GLY A 417 10.95 14.64 -11.71
CA GLY A 417 9.96 15.49 -11.08
C GLY A 417 9.50 14.90 -9.74
N ARG A 418 9.75 15.61 -8.64
CA ARG A 418 9.40 15.17 -7.28
C ARG A 418 8.37 16.09 -6.66
N ALA A 419 7.24 15.54 -6.20
CA ALA A 419 6.12 16.29 -5.66
C ALA A 419 5.97 16.07 -4.15
N ILE A 420 5.69 17.14 -3.41
CA ILE A 420 5.45 17.13 -1.97
C ILE A 420 3.95 17.30 -1.73
N TYR A 421 3.35 16.37 -1.00
CA TYR A 421 1.95 16.38 -0.60
C TYR A 421 1.86 16.50 0.91
N LEU A 422 0.87 17.25 1.40
CA LEU A 422 0.59 17.40 2.82
C LEU A 422 -0.88 17.14 3.06
N ASP A 423 -1.21 16.12 3.85
CA ASP A 423 -2.59 15.89 4.26
C ASP A 423 -2.99 16.97 5.27
N LYS A 424 -4.22 17.46 5.15
CA LYS A 424 -4.77 18.42 6.10
C LYS A 424 -4.85 17.81 7.50
N MET A 425 -4.30 18.53 8.47
CA MET A 425 -4.40 18.20 9.89
C MET A 425 -5.61 18.93 10.50
N SER A 426 -6.23 18.32 11.52
CA SER A 426 -7.21 19.05 12.35
C SER A 426 -6.53 20.23 13.05
N ASP A 427 -7.30 21.24 13.48
CA ASP A 427 -6.73 22.41 14.17
C ASP A 427 -5.92 21.99 15.40
N SER A 428 -6.40 21.03 16.20
CA SER A 428 -5.68 20.53 17.38
C SER A 428 -4.40 19.79 17.02
N HIS A 429 -4.40 18.97 15.97
CA HIS A 429 -3.22 18.28 15.47
C HIS A 429 -2.20 19.29 14.94
N LEU A 430 -2.61 20.23 14.09
CA LEU A 430 -1.74 21.29 13.58
C LEU A 430 -1.08 22.09 14.71
N GLN A 431 -1.85 22.50 15.73
CA GLN A 431 -1.32 23.22 16.88
C GLN A 431 -0.31 22.39 17.70
N ALA A 432 -0.51 21.06 17.80
CA ALA A 432 0.46 20.18 18.45
C ALA A 432 1.80 20.14 17.68
N VAL A 433 1.77 20.07 16.34
CA VAL A 433 2.99 20.14 15.52
C VAL A 433 3.67 21.51 15.64
N ILE A 434 2.90 22.60 15.58
CA ILE A 434 3.44 23.96 15.78
C ILE A 434 4.13 24.07 17.15
N SER A 435 3.52 23.52 18.21
CA SER A 435 4.10 23.51 19.55
C SER A 435 5.40 22.71 19.60
N ALA A 436 5.44 21.53 18.97
CA ALA A 436 6.66 20.71 18.88
C ALA A 436 7.81 21.47 18.20
N ILE A 437 7.51 22.16 17.09
CA ILE A 437 8.48 23.00 16.38
C ILE A 437 9.00 24.13 17.28
N GLN A 438 8.11 24.82 18.01
CA GLN A 438 8.46 25.93 18.89
C GLN A 438 9.26 25.48 20.13
N ASN A 439 9.00 24.26 20.61
CA ASN A 439 9.74 23.63 21.71
C ASN A 439 11.13 23.12 21.29
N GLY A 440 11.42 23.10 19.99
CA GLY A 440 12.67 22.54 19.45
C GLY A 440 12.72 21.01 19.58
N GLU A 441 11.58 20.33 19.46
CA GLU A 441 11.53 18.87 19.41
C GLU A 441 12.09 18.39 18.07
N ASP A 442 13.21 17.68 18.09
CA ASP A 442 13.92 17.29 16.87
C ASP A 442 13.10 16.36 15.97
N ASP A 443 12.12 15.62 16.49
CA ASP A 443 11.30 14.62 15.79
C ASP A 443 9.90 15.10 15.41
N TRP A 444 9.63 16.41 15.46
CA TRP A 444 8.32 17.01 15.13
C TRP A 444 7.75 16.51 13.78
N LEU A 445 8.62 16.20 12.81
CA LEU A 445 8.23 15.76 11.48
C LEU A 445 7.57 14.37 11.48
N THR A 446 7.81 13.54 12.51
CA THR A 446 7.11 12.25 12.70
C THR A 446 5.62 12.42 12.95
N LYS A 447 5.20 13.63 13.37
CA LYS A 447 3.82 14.01 13.69
C LYS A 447 3.08 14.56 12.47
N VAL A 448 3.71 14.65 11.30
CA VAL A 448 3.13 15.30 10.11
C VAL A 448 2.77 14.26 9.03
N PRO A 449 1.50 14.23 8.56
CA PRO A 449 1.08 13.33 7.49
C PRO A 449 1.45 13.90 6.10
N PHE A 450 2.72 13.83 5.74
CA PHE A 450 3.22 14.27 4.42
C PHE A 450 3.78 13.11 3.59
N TYR A 451 3.88 13.32 2.27
CA TYR A 451 4.37 12.35 1.31
C TYR A 451 5.18 13.05 0.22
N GLU A 452 6.27 12.42 -0.20
CA GLU A 452 7.12 12.94 -1.27
C GLU A 452 7.20 11.87 -2.36
N VAL A 453 6.75 12.19 -3.57
CA VAL A 453 6.39 11.21 -4.60
C VAL A 453 7.09 11.56 -5.92
N ASN A 454 7.60 10.54 -6.60
CA ASN A 454 8.16 10.67 -7.94
C ASN A 454 7.05 10.84 -8.99
N ASN A 455 6.74 12.08 -9.35
CA ASN A 455 5.74 12.43 -10.36
C ASN A 455 6.28 12.47 -11.81
N THR A 456 7.51 12.03 -12.07
CA THR A 456 8.17 12.18 -13.39
C THR A 456 7.31 11.72 -14.55
N LEU A 457 6.69 10.53 -14.43
CA LEU A 457 5.85 9.95 -15.48
C LEU A 457 4.40 10.46 -15.45
N LEU A 458 4.05 11.30 -14.48
CA LEU A 458 2.68 11.71 -14.19
C LEU A 458 2.42 13.18 -14.55
N GLY A 459 3.44 14.05 -14.46
CA GLY A 459 3.35 15.45 -14.87
C GLY A 459 3.68 15.69 -16.34
N ASP A 460 3.24 16.86 -16.82
CA ASP A 460 3.44 17.32 -18.19
C ASP A 460 4.76 18.09 -18.34
N TRP A 461 5.52 17.76 -19.38
CA TRP A 461 6.84 18.32 -19.63
C TRP A 461 6.84 19.26 -20.83
N ASP A 462 7.55 20.38 -20.72
CA ASP A 462 7.75 21.36 -21.78
C ASP A 462 9.18 21.94 -21.76
N SER A 463 9.69 22.33 -22.93
CA SER A 463 10.95 23.06 -23.08
C SER A 463 10.70 24.38 -23.79
N SER A 464 11.07 25.49 -23.14
CA SER A 464 10.84 26.84 -23.66
C SER A 464 11.58 27.12 -24.98
N ASN A 465 12.68 26.39 -25.24
CA ASN A 465 13.48 26.49 -26.44
C ASN A 465 13.89 25.10 -26.95
N THR A 466 13.01 24.52 -27.76
CA THR A 466 13.22 23.22 -28.40
C THR A 466 14.39 23.20 -29.40
N GLY A 467 14.88 24.37 -29.83
CA GLY A 467 16.10 24.48 -30.64
C GLY A 467 17.40 24.23 -29.84
N VAL A 468 17.34 24.33 -28.50
CA VAL A 468 18.47 24.02 -27.60
C VAL A 468 18.32 22.63 -26.99
N ALA A 469 17.15 22.28 -26.48
CA ALA A 469 16.84 20.93 -26.02
C ALA A 469 15.34 20.64 -26.05
N THR A 470 14.99 19.40 -26.34
CA THR A 470 13.63 18.87 -26.32
C THR A 470 13.43 18.00 -25.08
N VAL A 471 12.20 17.88 -24.59
CA VAL A 471 11.82 16.96 -23.52
C VAL A 471 10.61 16.16 -23.95
N THR A 472 10.63 14.86 -23.67
CA THR A 472 9.54 13.95 -24.04
C THR A 472 8.35 14.11 -23.11
N ASN A 473 7.15 14.09 -23.69
CA ASN A 473 5.88 14.19 -22.97
C ASN A 473 4.83 13.28 -23.63
N GLU A 474 5.09 11.97 -23.60
CA GLU A 474 4.23 10.94 -24.16
C GLU A 474 2.94 10.74 -23.34
N GLU A 475 1.92 10.13 -23.94
CA GLU A 475 0.71 9.73 -23.21
C GLU A 475 1.06 8.70 -22.12
N ILE A 476 0.35 8.74 -21.00
CA ILE A 476 0.57 7.78 -19.90
C ILE A 476 0.07 6.40 -20.33
N GLU A 477 0.95 5.40 -20.24
CA GLU A 477 0.64 4.01 -20.53
C GLU A 477 0.82 3.08 -19.31
N THR A 478 0.43 1.82 -19.46
CA THR A 478 0.65 0.78 -18.43
C THR A 478 2.13 0.44 -18.34
N ILE A 479 2.69 0.52 -17.13
CA ILE A 479 4.01 -0.05 -16.86
C ILE A 479 3.86 -1.54 -16.58
N VAL A 480 4.37 -2.38 -17.49
CA VAL A 480 4.23 -3.84 -17.43
C VAL A 480 5.21 -4.46 -16.42
N ASP A 481 6.41 -3.89 -16.32
CA ASP A 481 7.44 -4.32 -15.38
C ASP A 481 8.09 -3.10 -14.70
N PRO A 482 7.47 -2.51 -13.66
CA PRO A 482 7.98 -1.30 -13.02
C PRO A 482 9.31 -1.52 -12.26
N ASP A 483 9.62 -2.75 -11.88
CA ASP A 483 10.90 -3.07 -11.25
C ASP A 483 12.06 -3.03 -12.25
N ARG A 484 11.79 -3.38 -13.52
CA ARG A 484 12.81 -3.57 -14.56
C ARG A 484 12.75 -2.58 -15.73
N ASN A 485 11.63 -1.97 -16.01
CA ASN A 485 11.48 -1.07 -17.16
C ASN A 485 10.59 0.13 -16.87
N TYR A 486 10.89 0.80 -15.76
CA TYR A 486 10.10 1.95 -15.31
C TYR A 486 10.07 3.09 -16.35
N TYR A 487 11.20 3.38 -17.01
CA TYR A 487 11.33 4.45 -18.01
C TYR A 487 11.35 3.98 -19.47
N GLY A 488 11.49 2.67 -19.75
CA GLY A 488 11.57 2.19 -21.13
C GLY A 488 10.27 1.62 -21.68
N ASN A 489 9.14 1.76 -20.96
CA ASN A 489 7.81 1.60 -21.57
C ASN A 489 7.37 2.89 -22.28
N TYR A 490 7.73 4.05 -21.74
CA TYR A 490 7.51 5.37 -22.33
C TYR A 490 8.39 6.40 -21.61
N SER A 491 8.87 7.40 -22.34
CA SER A 491 10.11 8.12 -22.06
C SER A 491 9.92 9.46 -21.32
N ARG A 492 8.76 9.76 -20.72
CA ARG A 492 8.42 11.11 -20.16
C ARG A 492 9.53 11.68 -19.27
N GLY A 493 9.83 12.98 -19.48
CA GLY A 493 10.90 13.67 -18.76
C GLY A 493 12.31 13.39 -19.31
N ARG A 494 12.44 12.69 -20.45
CA ARG A 494 13.72 12.48 -21.13
C ARG A 494 14.07 13.73 -21.92
N LEU A 495 15.15 14.38 -21.50
CA LEU A 495 15.75 15.52 -22.18
C LEU A 495 16.67 15.03 -23.30
N THR A 496 16.51 15.57 -24.50
CA THR A 496 17.47 15.42 -25.60
C THR A 496 17.93 16.79 -26.04
N THR A 497 19.21 17.09 -25.85
CA THR A 497 19.81 18.35 -26.33
C THR A 497 19.77 18.41 -27.86
N VAL A 498 19.88 19.61 -28.44
CA VAL A 498 19.85 19.86 -29.88
C VAL A 498 21.06 20.72 -30.30
N ALA A 499 21.25 21.86 -29.65
CA ALA A 499 22.35 22.80 -29.94
C ALA A 499 22.78 23.54 -28.67
N GLY A 500 23.93 24.21 -28.71
CA GLY A 500 24.40 25.03 -27.60
C GLY A 500 23.48 26.21 -27.31
N GLY A 501 23.43 26.60 -26.05
CA GLY A 501 22.61 27.70 -25.59
C GLY A 501 21.90 27.36 -24.29
N THR A 502 20.84 28.12 -24.00
CA THR A 502 20.05 27.93 -22.78
C THR A 502 18.59 27.66 -23.12
N THR A 503 17.98 26.77 -22.35
CA THR A 503 16.54 26.53 -22.34
C THR A 503 16.06 26.35 -20.91
N GLN A 504 14.79 26.62 -20.67
CA GLN A 504 14.12 26.30 -19.42
C GLN A 504 13.22 25.10 -19.65
N VAL A 505 13.43 24.04 -18.87
CA VAL A 505 12.56 22.86 -18.89
C VAL A 505 11.60 22.95 -17.72
N THR A 506 10.32 22.83 -18.00
CA THR A 506 9.25 22.95 -17.03
C THR A 506 8.48 21.65 -16.93
N MET A 507 8.19 21.24 -15.70
CA MET A 507 7.19 20.22 -15.41
C MET A 507 5.97 20.89 -14.77
N LEU A 508 4.78 20.55 -15.25
CA LEU A 508 3.50 20.98 -14.70
C LEU A 508 2.72 19.77 -14.19
N SER A 509 2.01 19.92 -13.08
CA SER A 509 1.11 18.90 -12.55
C SER A 509 -0.09 19.53 -11.87
N GLN A 510 -1.23 18.85 -11.97
CA GLN A 510 -2.39 19.18 -11.15
C GLN A 510 -2.10 18.94 -9.67
N GLY A 511 -2.70 19.75 -8.80
CA GLY A 511 -2.45 19.68 -7.36
C GLY A 511 -3.20 18.57 -6.62
N GLY A 512 -4.25 18.01 -7.23
CA GLY A 512 -5.13 17.01 -6.64
C GLY A 512 -4.85 15.57 -7.06
N ASN A 513 -5.81 14.68 -6.85
CA ASN A 513 -5.75 13.27 -7.31
C ASN A 513 -5.49 13.15 -8.82
N THR A 514 -5.98 14.10 -9.63
CA THR A 514 -5.72 14.16 -11.07
C THR A 514 -4.25 14.30 -11.41
N GLY A 515 -3.45 14.92 -10.54
CA GLY A 515 -1.99 15.05 -10.71
C GLY A 515 -1.26 13.72 -10.54
N ILE A 516 -1.79 12.83 -9.69
CA ILE A 516 -1.23 11.48 -9.52
C ILE A 516 -1.54 10.60 -10.73
N ILE A 517 -2.72 10.74 -11.36
CA ILE A 517 -3.06 9.95 -12.56
C ILE A 517 -2.70 10.66 -13.88
N GLY A 518 -2.08 11.84 -13.82
CA GLY A 518 -1.72 12.70 -14.96
C GLY A 518 -2.89 13.03 -15.89
N ARG A 519 -4.04 13.39 -15.31
CA ARG A 519 -5.26 13.75 -16.04
C ARG A 519 -5.50 15.27 -15.97
N PRO A 520 -6.09 15.88 -17.01
CA PRO A 520 -6.65 17.22 -16.89
C PRO A 520 -7.67 17.35 -15.74
N PRO A 521 -7.94 18.58 -15.27
CA PRO A 521 -8.94 18.85 -14.23
C PRO A 521 -10.29 18.15 -14.48
N ILE A 522 -10.78 17.44 -13.47
CA ILE A 522 -12.17 16.93 -13.43
C ILE A 522 -13.08 17.79 -12.56
N HIS A 523 -12.53 18.78 -11.87
CA HIS A 523 -13.28 19.70 -11.04
C HIS A 523 -12.94 21.15 -11.41
N VAL A 524 -13.95 22.03 -11.41
CA VAL A 524 -13.80 23.44 -11.87
C VAL A 524 -12.80 24.25 -11.06
N ARG A 525 -12.55 23.87 -9.80
CA ARG A 525 -11.57 24.52 -8.95
C ARG A 525 -10.13 24.15 -9.27
N ASP A 526 -9.93 23.08 -10.03
CA ASP A 526 -8.59 22.60 -10.37
C ASP A 526 -8.12 23.19 -11.71
N ILE A 527 -9.04 23.80 -12.48
CA ILE A 527 -8.73 24.48 -13.75
C ILE A 527 -7.74 25.64 -13.52
N GLY A 528 -6.59 25.58 -14.19
CA GLY A 528 -5.56 26.59 -14.15
C GLY A 528 -4.82 26.69 -12.82
N ARG A 529 -4.89 25.64 -11.97
CA ARG A 529 -4.18 25.54 -10.70
C ARG A 529 -3.02 24.55 -10.75
N ASP A 530 -2.38 24.45 -11.91
CA ASP A 530 -1.17 23.64 -12.07
C ASP A 530 -0.06 24.16 -11.16
N ILE A 531 0.61 23.23 -10.50
CA ILE A 531 1.85 23.48 -9.77
C ILE A 531 2.98 23.13 -10.73
N SER A 532 3.92 24.05 -10.90
CA SER A 532 5.01 23.88 -11.83
C SER A 532 6.37 24.04 -11.15
N SER A 533 7.37 23.40 -11.75
CA SER A 533 8.77 23.66 -11.46
C SER A 533 9.52 23.77 -12.76
N ALA A 534 10.30 24.84 -12.86
CA ALA A 534 11.23 25.09 -13.94
C ALA A 534 12.67 24.89 -13.49
N MET A 535 13.50 24.38 -14.39
CA MET A 535 14.93 24.19 -14.23
C MET A 535 15.64 24.76 -15.46
N ASN A 536 16.69 25.54 -15.25
CA ASN A 536 17.49 26.05 -16.36
C ASN A 536 18.49 24.98 -16.81
N ILE A 537 18.54 24.77 -18.12
CA ILE A 537 19.49 23.89 -18.78
C ILE A 537 20.39 24.75 -19.66
N THR A 538 21.69 24.68 -19.41
CA THR A 538 22.72 25.23 -20.30
C THR A 538 23.36 24.09 -21.06
N VAL A 539 23.26 24.11 -22.38
CA VAL A 539 23.96 23.16 -23.25
C VAL A 539 25.27 23.80 -23.67
N GLU A 540 26.39 23.25 -23.22
CA GLU A 540 27.71 23.75 -23.56
C GLU A 540 28.12 23.36 -24.99
N GLU A 541 28.47 24.37 -25.78
CA GLU A 541 29.26 24.20 -26.99
C GLU A 541 30.75 24.29 -26.64
N ARG A 542 31.55 23.31 -27.08
CA ARG A 542 33.01 23.44 -27.01
C ARG A 542 33.41 24.66 -27.88
N SER A 543 34.16 25.59 -27.30
CA SER A 543 34.57 26.85 -27.96
C SER A 543 35.16 26.63 -29.37
N GLY A 544 34.49 27.18 -30.40
CA GLY A 544 34.89 27.20 -31.81
C GLY A 544 33.69 27.44 -32.73
N GLU A 545 33.87 27.84 -34.01
CA GLU A 545 32.79 27.96 -35.03
C GLU A 545 32.14 26.61 -35.40
N THR A 546 32.39 25.57 -34.62
CA THR A 546 32.14 24.19 -35.00
C THR A 546 31.03 23.61 -34.14
N THR A 547 29.90 23.29 -34.78
CA THR A 547 28.78 22.63 -34.11
C THR A 547 29.17 21.20 -33.73
N TYR A 548 28.78 20.76 -32.54
CA TYR A 548 28.96 19.40 -32.08
C TYR A 548 27.61 18.70 -31.91
N PHE A 549 27.61 17.39 -32.03
CA PHE A 549 26.46 16.51 -31.91
C PHE A 549 26.78 15.34 -30.98
N ALA A 550 25.74 14.57 -30.68
CA ALA A 550 25.82 13.36 -29.89
C ALA A 550 25.05 12.23 -30.56
N VAL A 551 25.46 11.01 -30.24
CA VAL A 551 24.74 9.78 -30.56
C VAL A 551 24.35 9.13 -29.25
N SER A 552 23.08 8.83 -29.06
CA SER A 552 22.55 8.23 -27.83
C SER A 552 21.56 7.12 -28.14
N GLY A 553 21.33 6.23 -27.17
CA GLY A 553 20.44 5.08 -27.33
C GLY A 553 20.26 4.32 -26.02
N GLU A 554 19.38 3.33 -26.04
CA GLU A 554 19.08 2.46 -24.91
C GLU A 554 19.77 1.10 -25.03
N PHE A 555 19.94 0.42 -23.89
CA PHE A 555 20.41 -0.96 -23.85
C PHE A 555 19.28 -1.92 -23.45
N HIS A 556 18.88 -2.80 -24.36
CA HIS A 556 17.94 -3.88 -24.05
C HIS A 556 18.71 -5.16 -23.75
N CYS A 557 18.85 -5.51 -22.47
CA CYS A 557 19.74 -6.59 -22.05
C CYS A 557 19.01 -7.81 -21.47
N LEU A 558 19.31 -8.98 -22.03
CA LEU A 558 18.86 -10.28 -21.53
C LEU A 558 20.06 -11.12 -21.05
N PHE A 559 19.98 -11.60 -19.82
CA PHE A 559 20.91 -12.54 -19.19
C PHE A 559 20.33 -13.96 -19.20
N ASN A 560 21.10 -14.94 -19.68
CA ASN A 560 20.72 -16.34 -19.66
C ASN A 560 21.12 -16.99 -18.33
N LYS A 561 20.15 -17.17 -17.44
CA LYS A 561 20.35 -17.84 -16.16
C LYS A 561 20.31 -19.36 -16.33
N VAL A 562 21.45 -20.01 -16.15
CA VAL A 562 21.56 -21.47 -16.10
C VAL A 562 21.48 -21.95 -14.65
N THR A 563 20.49 -22.78 -14.33
CA THR A 563 20.36 -23.45 -13.03
C THR A 563 20.29 -24.96 -13.28
N GLY A 564 21.35 -25.69 -12.98
CA GLY A 564 21.46 -27.11 -13.32
C GLY A 564 21.42 -27.32 -14.84
N ASN A 565 20.48 -28.15 -15.33
CA ASN A 565 20.29 -28.43 -16.76
C ASN A 565 19.25 -27.51 -17.44
N THR A 566 18.72 -26.52 -16.73
CA THR A 566 17.69 -25.60 -17.25
C THR A 566 18.27 -24.20 -17.43
N SER A 567 17.94 -23.56 -18.56
CA SER A 567 18.33 -22.20 -18.90
C SER A 567 17.09 -21.34 -19.11
N SER A 568 17.07 -20.14 -18.52
CA SER A 568 16.01 -19.15 -18.71
C SER A 568 16.60 -17.77 -18.95
N TRP A 569 16.11 -17.08 -19.98
CA TRP A 569 16.42 -15.67 -20.19
C TRP A 569 15.66 -14.81 -19.17
N GLN A 570 16.37 -13.87 -18.56
CA GLN A 570 15.86 -12.87 -17.63
C GLN A 570 16.54 -11.54 -17.95
N ASP A 571 15.95 -10.41 -17.58
CA ASP A 571 16.59 -9.10 -17.82
C ASP A 571 17.87 -8.94 -17.00
N CYS A 572 18.82 -8.16 -17.52
CA CYS A 572 20.08 -7.88 -16.86
C CYS A 572 19.92 -6.93 -15.66
N LYS A 573 20.66 -7.17 -14.60
CA LYS A 573 20.78 -6.32 -13.40
C LYS A 573 21.98 -5.38 -13.55
N LYS A 574 22.05 -4.33 -12.70
CA LYS A 574 23.18 -3.37 -12.69
C LYS A 574 24.56 -4.03 -12.77
N ASN A 575 24.79 -5.10 -12.00
CA ASN A 575 26.08 -5.79 -11.97
C ASN A 575 26.38 -6.60 -13.23
N ASP A 576 25.37 -6.95 -14.02
CA ASP A 576 25.55 -7.70 -15.26
C ASP A 576 26.20 -6.82 -16.34
N TYR A 577 26.07 -5.49 -16.24
CA TYR A 577 26.76 -4.51 -17.09
C TYR A 577 28.21 -4.22 -16.64
N ASN A 578 28.70 -4.87 -15.59
CA ASN A 578 30.08 -4.69 -15.14
C ASN A 578 31.06 -5.05 -16.26
N GLY A 579 31.98 -4.11 -16.53
CA GLY A 579 32.97 -4.29 -17.58
C GLY A 579 32.50 -3.87 -18.97
N LEU A 580 31.27 -3.36 -19.13
CA LEU A 580 30.82 -2.72 -20.36
C LEU A 580 31.71 -1.51 -20.69
N THR A 581 32.09 -1.41 -21.95
CA THR A 581 32.91 -0.32 -22.49
C THR A 581 32.25 0.26 -23.73
N ILE A 582 32.20 1.58 -23.82
CA ILE A 582 31.75 2.30 -25.00
C ILE A 582 32.92 3.17 -25.46
N SER A 583 33.37 2.97 -26.70
CA SER A 583 34.52 3.70 -27.24
C SER A 583 34.21 4.23 -28.63
N ALA A 584 34.51 5.49 -28.88
CA ALA A 584 34.43 6.09 -30.20
C ALA A 584 35.79 6.00 -30.92
N SER A 585 35.77 5.92 -32.25
CA SER A 585 37.00 5.98 -33.07
C SER A 585 37.67 7.37 -33.05
N ASP A 586 36.93 8.40 -32.67
CA ASP A 586 37.46 9.73 -32.41
C ASP A 586 37.74 9.89 -30.91
N LEU A 587 39.00 10.19 -30.56
CA LEU A 587 39.45 10.34 -29.17
C LEU A 587 38.88 11.58 -28.47
N ASN A 588 38.29 12.52 -29.21
CA ASN A 588 37.65 13.70 -28.64
C ASN A 588 36.18 13.46 -28.26
N VAL A 589 35.63 12.30 -28.62
CA VAL A 589 34.26 11.89 -28.31
C VAL A 589 34.27 11.10 -26.99
N THR A 590 33.51 11.58 -26.02
CA THR A 590 33.37 10.92 -24.72
C THR A 590 32.02 10.24 -24.66
N CYS A 591 32.01 8.93 -24.40
CA CYS A 591 30.78 8.18 -24.19
C CYS A 591 30.51 7.96 -22.71
N SER A 592 29.30 8.30 -22.27
CA SER A 592 28.78 8.03 -20.94
C SER A 592 27.72 6.92 -20.99
N PHE A 593 27.60 6.23 -19.86
CA PHE A 593 26.58 5.21 -19.60
C PHE A 593 25.85 5.61 -18.32
N SER A 594 24.53 5.58 -18.35
CA SER A 594 23.67 5.86 -17.21
C SER A 594 22.77 4.67 -16.93
N PHE A 595 22.83 4.17 -15.69
CA PHE A 595 21.97 3.11 -15.17
C PHE A 595 21.27 3.63 -13.91
N VAL A 596 19.97 3.89 -14.02
CA VAL A 596 19.17 4.53 -12.97
C VAL A 596 18.19 3.49 -12.41
N GLY A 597 18.49 2.92 -11.23
CA GLY A 597 17.66 1.90 -10.57
C GLY A 597 18.39 0.57 -10.30
N LYS A 598 17.65 -0.48 -9.90
CA LYS A 598 18.19 -1.84 -9.66
C LYS A 598 18.13 -2.75 -10.89
N SER A 599 17.23 -2.45 -11.83
CA SER A 599 16.96 -3.26 -13.02
C SER A 599 16.45 -2.46 -14.22
N ALA A 600 16.63 -1.14 -14.29
CA ALA A 600 16.13 -0.30 -15.38
C ALA A 600 16.86 -0.51 -16.72
N THR A 601 16.21 -0.11 -17.82
CA THR A 601 16.82 0.05 -19.15
C THR A 601 17.86 1.18 -19.09
N PRO A 602 19.16 0.88 -19.22
CA PRO A 602 20.21 1.87 -19.20
C PRO A 602 20.28 2.66 -20.51
N ILE A 603 20.81 3.87 -20.44
CA ILE A 603 21.00 4.77 -21.57
C ILE A 603 22.50 5.01 -21.75
N TYR A 604 22.95 5.21 -23.00
CA TYR A 604 24.26 5.76 -23.27
C TYR A 604 24.19 7.03 -24.11
N SER A 605 25.24 7.84 -24.02
CA SER A 605 25.39 9.05 -24.83
C SER A 605 26.86 9.26 -25.18
N CYS A 606 27.17 9.34 -26.47
CA CYS A 606 28.49 9.65 -27.00
C CYS A 606 28.51 11.09 -27.51
N ASN A 607 29.21 11.97 -26.79
CA ASN A 607 29.08 13.41 -26.91
C ASN A 607 30.33 14.04 -27.53
N GLY A 608 30.18 15.23 -28.10
CA GLY A 608 31.30 16.01 -28.63
C GLY A 608 31.73 15.62 -30.04
N ILE A 609 30.79 15.12 -30.85
CA ILE A 609 31.04 14.73 -32.25
C ILE A 609 30.92 15.97 -33.14
N GLN A 610 31.99 16.36 -33.82
CA GLN A 610 31.95 17.52 -34.71
C GLN A 610 30.97 17.33 -35.90
N GLN A 611 30.25 18.39 -36.31
CA GLN A 611 29.42 18.40 -37.51
C GLN A 611 30.22 17.95 -38.74
N GLY A 612 29.61 17.09 -39.54
CA GLY A 612 30.20 16.50 -40.74
C GLY A 612 31.18 15.36 -40.47
N SER A 613 31.49 15.06 -39.21
CA SER A 613 32.34 13.93 -38.87
C SER A 613 31.68 12.60 -39.19
N SER A 614 32.52 11.63 -39.51
CA SER A 614 32.15 10.22 -39.60
C SER A 614 33.01 9.44 -38.62
N LEU A 615 32.40 8.64 -37.77
CA LEU A 615 33.09 7.84 -36.75
C LEU A 615 32.36 6.53 -36.51
N SER A 616 32.99 5.62 -35.79
CA SER A 616 32.36 4.42 -35.28
C SER A 616 32.31 4.44 -33.76
N ILE A 617 31.18 4.10 -33.18
CA ILE A 617 31.02 3.85 -31.74
C ILE A 617 30.98 2.35 -31.55
N GLN A 618 31.92 1.82 -30.78
CA GLN A 618 32.06 0.41 -30.48
C GLN A 618 31.57 0.12 -29.06
N PHE A 619 30.78 -0.96 -28.95
CA PHE A 619 30.29 -1.51 -27.70
C PHE A 619 31.02 -2.81 -27.42
N GLY A 620 31.60 -2.91 -26.23
CA GLY A 620 32.40 -4.05 -25.81
C GLY A 620 32.20 -4.36 -24.33
N SER A 621 32.77 -5.47 -23.90
CA SER A 621 32.76 -5.86 -22.50
C SER A 621 33.99 -6.70 -22.16
N SER A 622 34.46 -6.61 -20.93
CA SER A 622 35.43 -7.58 -20.38
C SER A 622 34.79 -8.94 -20.06
N ASN A 623 33.45 -9.03 -20.04
CA ASN A 623 32.72 -10.29 -19.92
C ASN A 623 32.60 -10.97 -21.31
N PRO A 624 33.25 -12.13 -21.55
CA PRO A 624 33.23 -12.80 -22.85
C PRO A 624 31.85 -13.38 -23.22
N GLY A 625 30.94 -13.51 -22.24
CA GLY A 625 29.57 -13.97 -22.46
C GLY A 625 28.63 -12.88 -22.97
N MET A 626 29.03 -11.60 -22.92
CA MET A 626 28.22 -10.45 -23.31
C MET A 626 28.36 -10.13 -24.80
N VAL A 627 27.25 -10.19 -25.52
CA VAL A 627 27.16 -9.96 -26.98
C VAL A 627 26.27 -8.75 -27.24
N PHE A 628 26.73 -7.83 -28.09
CA PHE A 628 26.05 -6.59 -28.45
C PHE A 628 25.50 -6.66 -29.89
N THR A 629 24.28 -6.19 -30.11
CA THR A 629 23.64 -6.12 -31.43
C THR A 629 22.93 -4.76 -31.59
N PRO A 630 23.44 -3.85 -32.45
CA PRO A 630 24.73 -3.92 -33.12
C PRO A 630 25.92 -3.78 -32.12
N SER A 631 27.07 -4.36 -32.44
CA SER A 631 28.30 -4.14 -31.66
C SER A 631 29.05 -2.87 -32.06
N VAL A 632 28.68 -2.27 -33.19
CA VAL A 632 29.25 -1.03 -33.72
C VAL A 632 28.15 -0.20 -34.36
N ILE A 633 28.05 1.08 -33.99
CA ILE A 633 27.28 2.08 -34.73
C ILE A 633 28.24 2.83 -35.64
N SER A 634 27.88 2.94 -36.93
CA SER A 634 28.62 3.76 -37.89
C SER A 634 27.88 5.06 -38.12
N VAL A 635 28.50 6.16 -37.73
CA VAL A 635 28.00 7.52 -37.94
C VAL A 635 28.68 8.07 -39.18
N SER A 636 27.90 8.52 -40.15
CA SER A 636 28.43 9.13 -41.38
C SER A 636 27.91 10.55 -41.54
N ASN A 637 28.84 11.50 -41.67
CA ASN A 637 28.55 12.91 -41.95
C ASN A 637 27.47 13.51 -41.03
N ILE A 638 27.65 13.41 -39.71
CA ILE A 638 26.61 13.82 -38.75
C ILE A 638 26.20 15.28 -38.93
N GLN A 639 24.89 15.56 -39.03
CA GLN A 639 24.35 16.91 -39.22
C GLN A 639 23.36 17.33 -38.11
N ALA A 640 23.04 16.41 -37.20
CA ALA A 640 22.14 16.60 -36.07
C ALA A 640 22.49 15.56 -35.00
N ASN A 641 21.98 15.73 -33.79
CA ASN A 641 22.00 14.65 -32.80
C ASN A 641 21.24 13.43 -33.36
N ASP A 642 21.76 12.25 -33.08
CA ASP A 642 21.21 10.97 -33.54
C ASP A 642 20.79 10.15 -32.30
N PRO A 643 19.62 10.47 -31.70
CA PRO A 643 19.07 9.71 -30.58
C PRO A 643 18.46 8.38 -31.07
N GLU A 644 18.19 7.46 -30.14
CA GLU A 644 17.48 6.18 -30.38
C GLU A 644 18.28 5.13 -31.15
N GLN A 645 19.61 5.15 -31.03
CA GLN A 645 20.46 4.07 -31.54
C GLN A 645 20.52 2.90 -30.54
N ASP A 646 19.42 2.18 -30.39
CA ASP A 646 19.31 1.15 -29.33
C ASP A 646 20.19 -0.08 -29.60
N ILE A 647 20.68 -0.67 -28.51
CA ILE A 647 21.60 -1.80 -28.52
C ILE A 647 21.01 -2.97 -27.72
N ASP A 648 20.79 -4.09 -28.40
CA ASP A 648 20.45 -5.35 -27.73
C ASP A 648 21.70 -6.00 -27.14
N ILE A 649 21.65 -6.36 -25.87
CA ILE A 649 22.69 -7.12 -25.19
C ILE A 649 22.16 -8.51 -24.83
N ARG A 650 22.95 -9.55 -25.13
CA ARG A 650 22.71 -10.90 -24.61
C ARG A 650 23.92 -11.39 -23.84
N ILE A 651 23.71 -11.78 -22.58
CA ILE A 651 24.75 -12.32 -21.72
C ILE A 651 24.50 -13.82 -21.54
N ASN A 652 25.38 -14.65 -22.09
CA ASN A 652 25.39 -16.08 -21.82
C ASN A 652 26.37 -16.39 -20.69
N ASN A 653 25.92 -17.17 -19.72
CA ASN A 653 26.75 -17.63 -18.61
C ASN A 653 27.48 -18.93 -18.93
#